data_AF-A0A6I4SV89-F1
#
_entry.id   AF-A0A6I4SV89-F1
#
_cell.length_a   1.000
_cell.length_b   1.000
_cell.length_c   1.000
_cell.angle_alpha   90.00
_cell.angle_beta   90.00
_cell.angle_gamma   90.00
#
_symmetry.space_group_name_H-M   'P 1'
#
loop_
_entity.id
_entity.type
_entity.pdbx_description
1 polymer ?
#
loop_
_entity_poly.entity_id
_entity_poly.type
_entity_poly.pdbx_seq_one_letter_code
_entity_poly.pdbx_strand_id
1 'polypeptide(L)'
;MHFGKITYGVDERGEVGLLTRNIKVQASDDAEKTYFGGHIMAMAGAKMYVSGVELYRMGQNMHLARYPIHWHIIGKASGQYIENASIHDTYSRCVTVHGTDDVRVENNVTFNTVGHCFFLEDAVEVGNKFVHNLGIWTKCHPDNSPCVPTNLGPAGSGGNFASSQAGQAAKDVLLPSDNTAAMFWITNPDNVFRDNVAAGSEQTGFWFALPEHPTGAHEGKEGTENIWPRRTPVREFKGNTAHSNFDGFMFDRGPRPDGTFSVGGSNYHFAFTDPADPNSAPKGSVFEDFTGYKNRHGAVWGRGELHLFKNLRVADNAIGFTHAASAVGRADYTSKVVDSLFVGETDNVGNPTTSAEIAYGRSMPNDIPDYPIRGYEYYDLRHDVMDTTFVNFQPNATRDAAAVSYLMYTSFGMSIENSIEGAKFVNSKPVDFPPVVRRWSSDFGRGNAWRGAAIHDLDGSVSGVADSYIVIDNGIANDDEACELKPFWHAAVCKGDFGYFGVGGNFGFGSGPIEDPVMLSRNGRRWEYTGQTTIRSGADVRVETARNDLSLSLREMADGSWVVFELPGFTTTAGGLQESSMDALRAAKNTAWFKDGNTLWVKLVVNNTAGASVQIGRVGQGVSTVGTGPGGAFAAGASLDVSR
;
A
#
# COMPACT_ATOMS: atom_id res chain seq x y z
N MET A 1 -15.72 -4.13 -26.38
CA MET A 1 -15.40 -2.88 -27.09
C MET A 1 -14.18 -2.24 -26.44
N HIS A 2 -13.26 -1.71 -27.25
CA HIS A 2 -12.12 -0.91 -26.77
C HIS A 2 -12.54 0.56 -26.68
N PHE A 3 -12.17 1.23 -25.59
CA PHE A 3 -12.34 2.66 -25.46
C PHE A 3 -11.28 3.39 -26.29
N GLY A 4 -11.63 4.54 -26.87
CA GLY A 4 -10.87 5.15 -27.97
C GLY A 4 -10.48 6.60 -27.75
N LYS A 5 -10.51 7.10 -26.51
CA LYS A 5 -10.27 8.52 -26.21
C LYS A 5 -9.43 8.68 -24.94
N ILE A 6 -8.76 9.82 -24.83
CA ILE A 6 -8.29 10.35 -23.55
C ILE A 6 -9.51 10.99 -22.87
N THR A 7 -9.81 10.60 -21.65
CA THR A 7 -10.97 11.09 -20.89
C THR A 7 -10.52 11.60 -19.53
N TYR A 8 -10.98 12.77 -19.14
CA TYR A 8 -10.57 13.49 -17.92
C TYR A 8 -9.05 13.66 -17.71
N GLY A 9 -8.22 13.49 -18.76
CA GLY A 9 -6.76 13.57 -18.68
C GLY A 9 -6.04 12.23 -18.55
N VAL A 10 -6.78 11.12 -18.49
CA VAL A 10 -6.26 9.74 -18.48
C VAL A 10 -6.37 9.15 -19.88
N ASP A 11 -5.27 8.59 -20.38
CA ASP A 11 -5.26 7.90 -21.68
C ASP A 11 -5.72 6.46 -21.49
N GLU A 12 -6.94 6.17 -21.95
CA GLU A 12 -7.56 4.85 -21.85
C GLU A 12 -7.85 4.25 -23.24
N ARG A 13 -7.12 4.73 -24.26
CA ARG A 13 -7.22 4.17 -25.61
C ARG A 13 -6.78 2.71 -25.59
N GLY A 14 -7.50 1.88 -26.35
CA GLY A 14 -7.16 0.46 -26.46
C GLY A 14 -5.79 0.23 -27.09
N GLU A 15 -5.04 -0.70 -26.51
CA GLU A 15 -3.73 -1.11 -27.01
C GLU A 15 -3.84 -1.92 -28.30
N VAL A 16 -2.91 -1.68 -29.23
CA VAL A 16 -2.85 -2.37 -30.52
C VAL A 16 -1.42 -2.83 -30.79
N GLY A 17 -1.22 -4.15 -30.82
CA GLY A 17 0.08 -4.77 -31.11
C GLY A 17 0.01 -5.68 -32.34
N LEU A 18 1.03 -5.63 -33.20
CA LEU A 18 1.18 -6.54 -34.34
C LEU A 18 1.84 -7.85 -33.89
N LEU A 19 1.13 -8.97 -34.01
CA LEU A 19 1.63 -10.29 -33.61
C LEU A 19 2.44 -11.00 -34.70
N THR A 20 2.22 -10.70 -35.98
CA THR A 20 2.91 -11.43 -37.05
C THR A 20 4.25 -10.81 -37.40
N ARG A 21 5.25 -11.67 -37.67
CA ARG A 21 6.58 -11.27 -38.18
C ARG A 21 7.01 -12.17 -39.34
N ASN A 22 8.00 -11.72 -40.11
CA ASN A 22 8.51 -12.48 -41.25
C ASN A 22 9.29 -13.74 -40.85
N ILE A 23 9.89 -13.75 -39.65
CA ILE A 23 10.61 -14.89 -39.10
C ILE A 23 9.78 -15.45 -37.96
N LYS A 24 9.17 -16.62 -38.17
CA LYS A 24 8.37 -17.31 -37.17
C LYS A 24 9.10 -18.55 -36.64
N VAL A 25 9.31 -18.61 -35.33
CA VAL A 25 9.81 -19.78 -34.61
C VAL A 25 8.66 -20.33 -33.77
N GLN A 26 8.31 -21.59 -33.98
CA GLN A 26 7.15 -22.20 -33.35
C GLN A 26 7.33 -23.69 -33.07
N ALA A 27 6.60 -24.20 -32.09
CA ALA A 27 6.39 -25.63 -31.93
C ALA A 27 5.37 -26.17 -32.95
N SER A 28 5.29 -27.50 -33.07
CA SER A 28 4.28 -28.18 -33.87
C SER A 28 2.87 -28.02 -33.29
N ASP A 29 1.84 -28.19 -34.11
CA ASP A 29 0.43 -28.01 -33.73
C ASP A 29 0.00 -28.90 -32.56
N ASP A 30 0.55 -30.11 -32.46
CA ASP A 30 0.23 -31.06 -31.39
C ASP A 30 0.74 -30.64 -30.01
N ALA A 31 1.64 -29.65 -29.93
CA ALA A 31 2.10 -29.07 -28.68
C ALA A 31 0.97 -28.43 -27.85
N GLU A 32 -0.16 -28.04 -28.47
CA GLU A 32 -1.34 -27.53 -27.74
C GLU A 32 -1.97 -28.57 -26.80
N LYS A 33 -1.74 -29.86 -27.04
CA LYS A 33 -2.29 -30.94 -26.20
C LYS A 33 -1.47 -31.17 -24.93
N THR A 34 -0.18 -30.86 -24.98
CA THR A 34 0.78 -31.16 -23.92
C THR A 34 1.38 -29.91 -23.29
N TYR A 35 1.19 -28.75 -23.92
CA TYR A 35 1.83 -27.48 -23.57
C TYR A 35 3.37 -27.57 -23.56
N PHE A 36 3.92 -28.42 -24.43
CA PHE A 36 5.35 -28.66 -24.58
C PHE A 36 5.87 -28.00 -25.86
N GLY A 37 6.19 -26.71 -25.77
CA GLY A 37 6.67 -25.89 -26.88
C GLY A 37 8.19 -25.86 -27.03
N GLY A 38 8.68 -25.10 -28.02
CA GLY A 38 10.11 -24.84 -28.19
C GLY A 38 10.64 -23.81 -27.18
N HIS A 39 11.94 -23.77 -26.93
CA HIS A 39 12.56 -22.79 -26.04
C HIS A 39 13.91 -22.30 -26.59
N ILE A 40 14.31 -21.07 -26.24
CA ILE A 40 15.62 -20.50 -26.63
C ILE A 40 16.34 -20.07 -25.35
N MET A 41 17.58 -20.52 -25.19
CA MET A 41 18.38 -20.27 -24.00
C MET A 41 19.82 -19.91 -24.36
N ALA A 42 20.29 -18.79 -23.83
CA ALA A 42 21.69 -18.39 -23.88
C ALA A 42 22.36 -18.75 -22.55
N MET A 43 23.20 -19.79 -22.59
CA MET A 43 23.99 -20.25 -21.44
C MET A 43 25.16 -19.28 -21.15
N ALA A 44 25.80 -19.44 -19.98
CA ALA A 44 27.03 -18.74 -19.62
C ALA A 44 28.05 -18.70 -20.78
N GLY A 45 28.54 -17.50 -21.11
CA GLY A 45 29.48 -17.25 -22.21
C GLY A 45 28.86 -17.11 -23.60
N ALA A 46 27.56 -17.41 -23.76
CA ALA A 46 26.85 -17.20 -25.02
C ALA A 46 26.49 -15.72 -25.24
N LYS A 47 26.15 -15.39 -26.48
CA LYS A 47 25.61 -14.08 -26.87
C LYS A 47 24.31 -14.28 -27.66
N MET A 48 23.28 -13.54 -27.30
CA MET A 48 21.97 -13.59 -27.94
C MET A 48 21.55 -12.21 -28.43
N TYR A 49 21.18 -12.14 -29.72
CA TYR A 49 20.73 -10.94 -30.41
C TYR A 49 19.50 -11.32 -31.24
N VAL A 50 18.32 -10.90 -30.80
CA VAL A 50 17.04 -11.29 -31.41
C VAL A 50 16.31 -10.03 -31.84
N SER A 51 15.95 -9.92 -33.12
CA SER A 51 15.22 -8.76 -33.65
C SER A 51 14.15 -9.20 -34.63
N GLY A 52 12.92 -8.67 -34.47
CA GLY A 52 11.87 -8.83 -35.48
C GLY A 52 11.35 -10.26 -35.68
N VAL A 53 11.39 -11.11 -34.64
CA VAL A 53 10.93 -12.50 -34.70
C VAL A 53 9.54 -12.68 -34.07
N GLU A 54 8.76 -13.62 -34.57
CA GLU A 54 7.52 -14.11 -33.98
C GLU A 54 7.82 -15.44 -33.28
N LEU A 55 7.55 -15.50 -31.98
CA LEU A 55 7.66 -16.70 -31.15
C LEU A 55 6.25 -17.16 -30.79
N TYR A 56 5.83 -18.32 -31.32
CA TYR A 56 4.46 -18.83 -31.20
C TYR A 56 4.45 -20.25 -30.66
N ARG A 57 3.60 -20.56 -29.66
CA ARG A 57 3.59 -21.87 -28.98
C ARG A 57 4.96 -22.27 -28.42
N MET A 58 5.64 -21.28 -27.83
CA MET A 58 6.95 -21.44 -27.22
C MET A 58 6.84 -21.52 -25.69
N GLY A 59 7.88 -22.02 -25.04
CA GLY A 59 7.91 -22.37 -23.62
C GLY A 59 7.38 -23.79 -23.38
N GLN A 60 7.75 -24.38 -22.25
CA GLN A 60 7.25 -25.69 -21.83
C GLN A 60 6.60 -25.57 -20.46
N ASN A 61 5.30 -25.83 -20.39
CA ASN A 61 4.55 -25.79 -19.14
C ASN A 61 5.12 -26.80 -18.14
N MET A 62 5.18 -26.43 -16.86
CA MET A 62 5.70 -27.30 -15.78
C MET A 62 7.14 -27.82 -15.99
N HIS A 63 7.96 -27.11 -16.78
CA HIS A 63 9.39 -27.35 -16.89
C HIS A 63 10.20 -26.08 -16.59
N LEU A 64 10.98 -26.10 -15.50
CA LEU A 64 11.89 -25.01 -15.15
C LEU A 64 12.88 -24.71 -16.28
N ALA A 65 13.21 -23.42 -16.44
CA ALA A 65 14.20 -22.94 -17.39
C ALA A 65 13.88 -23.23 -18.88
N ARG A 66 12.61 -23.44 -19.25
CA ARG A 66 12.19 -23.73 -20.64
C ARG A 66 11.23 -22.65 -21.13
N TYR A 67 11.80 -21.51 -21.52
CA TYR A 67 11.07 -20.30 -21.90
C TYR A 67 11.31 -19.93 -23.38
N PRO A 68 10.42 -19.19 -24.05
CA PRO A 68 10.63 -18.64 -25.37
C PRO A 68 11.97 -17.91 -25.51
N ILE A 69 12.35 -17.10 -24.51
CA ILE A 69 13.65 -16.44 -24.41
C ILE A 69 14.19 -16.52 -22.98
N HIS A 70 15.43 -16.97 -22.81
CA HIS A 70 16.08 -17.10 -21.51
C HIS A 70 17.57 -16.76 -21.58
N TRP A 71 17.99 -15.69 -20.91
CA TRP A 71 19.40 -15.48 -20.55
C TRP A 71 19.69 -16.19 -19.23
N HIS A 72 20.56 -17.20 -19.26
CA HIS A 72 20.83 -18.05 -18.11
C HIS A 72 22.27 -17.87 -17.60
N ILE A 73 22.40 -17.03 -16.57
CA ILE A 73 23.61 -16.80 -15.77
C ILE A 73 24.80 -16.36 -16.65
N ILE A 74 24.59 -15.33 -17.47
CA ILE A 74 25.65 -14.78 -18.33
C ILE A 74 26.60 -13.86 -17.54
N GLY A 75 26.14 -13.28 -16.42
CA GLY A 75 26.77 -12.10 -15.82
C GLY A 75 26.53 -10.89 -16.72
N LYS A 76 27.58 -10.14 -17.07
CA LYS A 76 27.42 -8.94 -17.91
C LYS A 76 27.13 -9.29 -19.37
N ALA A 77 25.94 -8.91 -19.83
CA ALA A 77 25.47 -9.14 -21.19
C ALA A 77 25.26 -7.83 -21.96
N SER A 78 26.05 -6.79 -21.66
CA SER A 78 25.93 -5.47 -22.28
C SER A 78 25.89 -5.56 -23.82
N GLY A 79 24.83 -5.00 -24.41
CA GLY A 79 24.60 -4.99 -25.85
C GLY A 79 23.83 -6.20 -26.39
N GLN A 80 23.55 -7.22 -25.58
CA GLN A 80 22.61 -8.30 -25.94
C GLN A 80 21.16 -7.82 -25.83
N TYR A 81 20.29 -8.35 -26.68
CA TYR A 81 18.91 -7.86 -26.74
C TYR A 81 17.90 -8.85 -27.32
N ILE A 82 16.65 -8.60 -26.97
CA ILE A 82 15.48 -8.93 -27.79
C ILE A 82 14.71 -7.65 -28.09
N GLU A 83 14.47 -7.39 -29.37
CA GLU A 83 13.74 -6.19 -29.79
C GLU A 83 12.77 -6.42 -30.95
N ASN A 84 11.73 -5.58 -31.03
CA ASN A 84 10.77 -5.59 -32.13
C ASN A 84 10.09 -6.96 -32.37
N ALA A 85 10.09 -7.84 -31.36
CA ALA A 85 9.57 -9.20 -31.48
C ALA A 85 8.08 -9.27 -31.15
N SER A 86 7.46 -10.39 -31.51
CA SER A 86 6.16 -10.80 -30.96
C SER A 86 6.32 -12.15 -30.26
N ILE A 87 5.74 -12.30 -29.08
CA ILE A 87 5.81 -13.52 -28.27
C ILE A 87 4.39 -13.85 -27.80
N HIS A 88 3.75 -14.84 -28.40
CA HIS A 88 2.33 -15.07 -28.12
C HIS A 88 1.92 -16.54 -28.13
N ASP A 89 0.81 -16.80 -27.44
CA ASP A 89 0.28 -18.14 -27.19
C ASP A 89 1.36 -19.03 -26.59
N THR A 90 2.00 -18.55 -25.51
CA THR A 90 3.10 -19.25 -24.86
C THR A 90 2.60 -20.25 -23.84
N TYR A 91 3.39 -21.30 -23.59
CA TYR A 91 3.11 -22.29 -22.55
C TYR A 91 3.93 -22.05 -21.27
N SER A 92 4.71 -20.97 -21.24
CA SER A 92 5.48 -20.52 -20.08
C SER A 92 5.83 -19.04 -20.23
N ARG A 93 6.63 -18.51 -19.28
CA ARG A 93 7.12 -17.11 -19.18
C ARG A 93 7.62 -16.60 -20.53
N CYS A 94 7.58 -15.30 -20.80
CA CYS A 94 7.94 -14.75 -22.12
C CYS A 94 9.46 -14.56 -22.26
N VAL A 95 10.03 -13.66 -21.45
CA VAL A 95 11.43 -13.26 -21.47
C VAL A 95 11.97 -13.37 -20.06
N THR A 96 12.88 -14.32 -19.85
CA THR A 96 13.54 -14.54 -18.57
C THR A 96 14.97 -14.01 -18.61
N VAL A 97 15.30 -13.17 -17.64
CA VAL A 97 16.65 -12.70 -17.37
C VAL A 97 17.04 -13.25 -16.00
N HIS A 98 17.99 -14.17 -15.98
CA HIS A 98 18.42 -14.90 -14.79
C HIS A 98 19.93 -14.75 -14.64
N GLY A 99 20.41 -14.21 -13.51
CA GLY A 99 21.83 -14.05 -13.23
C GLY A 99 22.57 -13.23 -14.29
N THR A 100 21.87 -12.28 -14.90
CA THR A 100 22.33 -11.57 -16.09
C THR A 100 22.04 -10.08 -15.99
N ASP A 101 23.04 -9.28 -16.35
CA ASP A 101 23.03 -7.83 -16.23
C ASP A 101 23.11 -7.15 -17.60
N ASP A 102 22.64 -5.90 -17.68
CA ASP A 102 22.77 -5.00 -18.82
C ASP A 102 22.14 -5.47 -20.14
N VAL A 103 21.12 -6.35 -20.12
CA VAL A 103 20.36 -6.70 -21.34
C VAL A 103 19.32 -5.65 -21.70
N ARG A 104 18.96 -5.60 -22.99
CA ARG A 104 17.89 -4.74 -23.52
C ARG A 104 16.71 -5.58 -24.02
N VAL A 105 15.56 -5.40 -23.40
CA VAL A 105 14.28 -6.00 -23.76
C VAL A 105 13.37 -4.85 -24.21
N GLU A 106 13.24 -4.67 -25.53
CA GLU A 106 12.68 -3.42 -26.08
C GLU A 106 11.64 -3.61 -27.19
N ASN A 107 10.55 -2.86 -27.14
CA ASN A 107 9.56 -2.80 -28.22
C ASN A 107 9.00 -4.18 -28.63
N ASN A 108 8.78 -5.06 -27.64
CA ASN A 108 8.20 -6.39 -27.87
C ASN A 108 6.70 -6.37 -27.59
N VAL A 109 5.94 -7.13 -28.37
CA VAL A 109 4.50 -7.37 -28.14
C VAL A 109 4.32 -8.78 -27.60
N THR A 110 3.65 -8.93 -26.47
CA THR A 110 3.28 -10.24 -25.94
C THR A 110 1.77 -10.40 -25.83
N PHE A 111 1.25 -11.60 -26.11
CA PHE A 111 -0.19 -11.87 -26.09
C PHE A 111 -0.51 -13.30 -25.65
N ASN A 112 -1.51 -13.48 -24.78
CA ASN A 112 -1.95 -14.81 -24.33
C ASN A 112 -0.78 -15.65 -23.79
N THR A 113 -0.18 -15.18 -22.70
CA THR A 113 1.06 -15.74 -22.14
C THR A 113 0.82 -16.39 -20.80
N VAL A 114 1.65 -17.36 -20.41
CA VAL A 114 1.48 -18.15 -19.18
C VAL A 114 2.61 -17.89 -18.19
N GLY A 115 2.27 -17.71 -16.91
CA GLY A 115 3.21 -17.37 -15.85
C GLY A 115 3.76 -15.94 -15.98
N HIS A 116 4.69 -15.57 -15.12
CA HIS A 116 5.30 -14.23 -15.16
C HIS A 116 5.95 -13.93 -16.51
N CYS A 117 5.45 -12.93 -17.27
CA CYS A 117 5.84 -12.76 -18.67
C CYS A 117 7.28 -12.22 -18.81
N PHE A 118 7.55 -11.02 -18.30
CA PHE A 118 8.91 -10.48 -18.17
C PHE A 118 9.42 -10.76 -16.76
N PHE A 119 10.47 -11.58 -16.64
CA PHE A 119 10.80 -12.25 -15.39
C PHE A 119 12.29 -12.08 -15.03
N LEU A 120 12.55 -11.45 -13.87
CA LEU A 120 13.84 -11.44 -13.18
C LEU A 120 13.87 -12.54 -12.11
N GLU A 121 14.80 -13.48 -12.20
CA GLU A 121 14.70 -14.75 -11.45
C GLU A 121 15.23 -14.66 -10.01
N ASP A 122 16.47 -14.20 -9.82
CA ASP A 122 17.21 -14.44 -8.56
C ASP A 122 17.54 -13.17 -7.76
N ALA A 123 17.05 -12.01 -8.21
CA ALA A 123 17.28 -10.71 -7.58
C ALA A 123 18.72 -10.19 -7.63
N VAL A 124 19.60 -10.84 -8.39
CA VAL A 124 20.97 -10.34 -8.67
C VAL A 124 21.03 -9.49 -9.93
N GLU A 125 20.00 -9.55 -10.76
CA GLU A 125 19.97 -8.96 -12.09
C GLU A 125 19.84 -7.45 -12.01
N VAL A 126 20.87 -6.74 -12.46
CA VAL A 126 20.94 -5.27 -12.46
C VAL A 126 21.26 -4.76 -13.86
N GLY A 127 21.09 -3.45 -14.07
CA GLY A 127 21.51 -2.86 -15.36
C GLY A 127 20.52 -3.03 -16.51
N ASN A 128 19.54 -3.93 -16.37
CA ASN A 128 18.67 -4.33 -17.46
C ASN A 128 17.66 -3.24 -17.81
N LYS A 129 17.24 -3.23 -19.08
CA LYS A 129 16.33 -2.23 -19.64
C LYS A 129 15.12 -2.91 -20.27
N PHE A 130 13.95 -2.67 -19.68
CA PHE A 130 12.64 -3.05 -20.19
C PHE A 130 11.96 -1.77 -20.70
N VAL A 131 11.91 -1.59 -22.02
CA VAL A 131 11.49 -0.32 -22.64
C VAL A 131 10.47 -0.56 -23.73
N HIS A 132 9.36 0.19 -23.76
CA HIS A 132 8.34 0.12 -24.81
C HIS A 132 7.73 -1.27 -25.04
N ASN A 133 7.75 -2.17 -24.05
CA ASN A 133 7.14 -3.49 -24.20
C ASN A 133 5.63 -3.40 -23.95
N LEU A 134 4.85 -3.99 -24.84
CA LEU A 134 3.40 -4.14 -24.72
C LEU A 134 3.08 -5.58 -24.36
N GLY A 135 2.62 -5.81 -23.14
CA GLY A 135 2.12 -7.10 -22.71
C GLY A 135 0.60 -7.13 -22.63
N ILE A 136 -0.01 -8.14 -23.24
CA ILE A 136 -1.46 -8.31 -23.27
C ILE A 136 -1.83 -9.72 -22.79
N TRP A 137 -2.69 -9.81 -21.78
CA TRP A 137 -3.27 -11.07 -21.32
C TRP A 137 -2.27 -12.12 -20.83
N THR A 138 -1.81 -11.95 -19.58
CA THR A 138 -0.98 -12.93 -18.86
C THR A 138 -1.86 -13.78 -17.93
N LYS A 139 -1.69 -15.10 -17.99
CA LYS A 139 -2.49 -16.08 -17.26
C LYS A 139 -1.65 -16.91 -16.29
N CYS A 140 -2.27 -17.44 -15.24
CA CYS A 140 -1.61 -18.42 -14.36
C CYS A 140 -1.43 -19.77 -15.08
N HIS A 141 -2.45 -20.21 -15.80
CA HIS A 141 -2.53 -21.56 -16.37
C HIS A 141 -2.80 -21.54 -17.89
N PRO A 142 -2.21 -22.46 -18.68
CA PRO A 142 -2.38 -22.49 -20.13
C PRO A 142 -3.80 -22.87 -20.57
N ASP A 143 -4.50 -23.67 -19.77
CA ASP A 143 -5.84 -24.20 -20.04
C ASP A 143 -6.99 -23.27 -19.59
N ASN A 144 -6.66 -22.06 -19.10
CA ASN A 144 -7.57 -21.10 -18.50
C ASN A 144 -8.24 -21.58 -17.20
N SER A 145 -7.64 -22.55 -16.52
CA SER A 145 -8.00 -22.83 -15.12
C SER A 145 -7.80 -21.56 -14.27
N PRO A 146 -8.70 -21.26 -13.32
CA PRO A 146 -8.58 -20.05 -12.50
C PRO A 146 -7.29 -20.03 -11.68
N CYS A 147 -6.66 -18.85 -11.57
CA CYS A 147 -5.62 -18.60 -10.57
C CYS A 147 -6.14 -18.87 -9.14
N VAL A 148 -5.25 -19.31 -8.26
CA VAL A 148 -5.46 -19.31 -6.80
C VAL A 148 -4.47 -18.33 -6.15
N PRO A 149 -4.69 -17.01 -6.27
CA PRO A 149 -3.69 -16.02 -5.91
C PRO A 149 -3.54 -15.83 -4.40
N THR A 150 -2.36 -15.36 -3.99
CA THR A 150 -2.16 -14.80 -2.64
C THR A 150 -2.24 -13.27 -2.72
N ASN A 151 -3.47 -12.78 -2.73
CA ASN A 151 -3.76 -11.34 -2.71
C ASN A 151 -4.33 -10.89 -1.37
N LEU A 152 -4.16 -9.61 -1.08
CA LEU A 152 -4.98 -8.92 -0.09
C LEU A 152 -6.19 -8.31 -0.81
N GLY A 153 -7.38 -8.51 -0.25
CA GLY A 153 -8.61 -7.91 -0.73
C GLY A 153 -9.67 -7.90 0.37
N PRO A 154 -10.83 -7.28 0.12
CA PRO A 154 -11.89 -7.20 1.12
C PRO A 154 -12.49 -8.58 1.41
N ALA A 155 -12.88 -8.80 2.67
CA ALA A 155 -13.37 -10.10 3.16
C ALA A 155 -14.63 -10.61 2.45
N GLY A 156 -15.40 -9.73 1.81
CA GLY A 156 -16.60 -10.08 1.05
C GLY A 156 -16.36 -10.54 -0.38
N SER A 157 -15.14 -10.44 -0.90
CA SER A 157 -14.83 -10.81 -2.27
C SER A 157 -14.92 -12.34 -2.44
N GLY A 158 -15.45 -12.79 -3.58
CA GLY A 158 -15.87 -14.18 -3.80
C GLY A 158 -14.75 -15.18 -4.04
N GLY A 159 -13.51 -14.71 -4.20
CA GLY A 159 -12.30 -15.55 -4.19
C GLY A 159 -11.82 -15.77 -2.75
N ASN A 160 -11.00 -16.78 -2.51
CA ASN A 160 -10.28 -16.95 -1.24
C ASN A 160 -9.21 -15.84 -1.04
N PHE A 161 -9.61 -14.56 -1.10
CA PHE A 161 -8.78 -13.37 -0.84
C PHE A 161 -8.45 -13.21 0.65
N ALA A 162 -9.00 -14.09 1.50
CA ALA A 162 -8.63 -14.22 2.89
C ALA A 162 -7.24 -14.87 3.00
N SER A 163 -6.17 -14.16 2.63
CA SER A 163 -4.77 -14.53 2.92
C SER A 163 -4.38 -15.97 2.58
N SER A 164 -5.07 -16.62 1.63
CA SER A 164 -4.85 -18.03 1.35
C SER A 164 -3.54 -18.21 0.62
N GLN A 165 -2.63 -18.96 1.25
CA GLN A 165 -1.38 -19.39 0.63
C GLN A 165 -1.55 -20.74 -0.10
N ALA A 166 -2.78 -21.24 -0.26
CA ALA A 166 -3.03 -22.56 -0.84
C ALA A 166 -2.50 -22.69 -2.28
N GLY A 167 -2.61 -21.63 -3.09
CA GLY A 167 -2.11 -21.64 -4.46
C GLY A 167 -0.58 -21.68 -4.58
N GLN A 168 0.13 -21.27 -3.53
CA GLN A 168 1.60 -21.35 -3.48
C GLN A 168 2.10 -22.80 -3.35
N ALA A 169 1.28 -23.70 -2.84
CA ALA A 169 1.58 -25.12 -2.67
C ALA A 169 0.89 -26.01 -3.73
N ALA A 170 0.33 -25.40 -4.78
CA ALA A 170 -0.36 -26.14 -5.83
C ALA A 170 0.63 -27.02 -6.62
N LYS A 171 0.15 -28.12 -7.22
CA LYS A 171 1.01 -29.08 -7.95
C LYS A 171 1.26 -28.68 -9.40
N ASP A 172 0.49 -27.71 -9.87
CA ASP A 172 0.43 -27.16 -11.22
C ASP A 172 1.09 -25.77 -11.30
N VAL A 173 2.06 -25.49 -10.42
CA VAL A 173 2.92 -24.30 -10.47
C VAL A 173 4.40 -24.69 -10.46
N LEU A 174 5.26 -23.87 -11.08
CA LEU A 174 6.71 -24.02 -11.02
C LEU A 174 7.33 -23.27 -9.84
N LEU A 175 6.77 -22.10 -9.55
CA LEU A 175 7.12 -21.25 -8.42
C LEU A 175 5.87 -21.00 -7.57
N PRO A 176 6.02 -20.82 -6.25
CA PRO A 176 4.93 -20.41 -5.38
C PRO A 176 4.14 -19.19 -5.90
N SER A 177 4.80 -18.28 -6.61
CA SER A 177 4.21 -17.06 -7.18
C SER A 177 3.42 -17.25 -8.48
N ASP A 178 3.51 -18.40 -9.18
CA ASP A 178 2.90 -18.53 -10.51
C ASP A 178 1.37 -18.49 -10.48
N ASN A 179 0.74 -18.82 -9.34
CA ASN A 179 -0.70 -18.63 -9.11
C ASN A 179 -1.09 -17.16 -8.85
N THR A 180 -0.11 -16.25 -8.80
CA THR A 180 -0.26 -14.80 -8.69
C THR A 180 0.46 -14.12 -9.87
N ALA A 181 0.22 -14.60 -11.10
CA ALA A 181 0.99 -14.22 -12.28
C ALA A 181 1.05 -12.70 -12.54
N ALA A 182 2.21 -12.23 -13.02
CA ALA A 182 2.46 -10.81 -13.30
C ALA A 182 2.95 -10.59 -14.72
N MET A 183 2.61 -9.45 -15.34
CA MET A 183 3.22 -9.09 -16.62
C MET A 183 4.72 -8.81 -16.44
N PHE A 184 5.07 -8.02 -15.44
CA PHE A 184 6.45 -7.71 -15.07
C PHE A 184 6.70 -8.18 -13.64
N TRP A 185 7.51 -9.22 -13.50
CA TRP A 185 8.00 -9.74 -12.21
C TRP A 185 9.41 -9.22 -11.96
N ILE A 186 9.53 -8.37 -10.94
CA ILE A 186 10.71 -7.54 -10.69
C ILE A 186 11.25 -7.86 -9.30
N THR A 187 12.35 -8.60 -9.24
CA THR A 187 12.98 -9.02 -7.98
C THR A 187 14.13 -8.11 -7.55
N ASN A 188 14.63 -7.25 -8.45
CA ASN A 188 15.65 -6.25 -8.15
C ASN A 188 15.26 -4.88 -8.72
N PRO A 189 15.21 -3.81 -7.90
CA PRO A 189 14.75 -2.49 -8.33
C PRO A 189 15.81 -1.70 -9.14
N ASP A 190 17.05 -2.18 -9.21
CA ASP A 190 18.14 -1.54 -9.97
C ASP A 190 18.12 -1.91 -11.45
N ASN A 191 16.96 -1.68 -12.08
CA ASN A 191 16.67 -1.90 -13.50
C ASN A 191 15.79 -0.75 -14.04
N VAL A 192 15.77 -0.59 -15.36
CA VAL A 192 14.97 0.46 -16.02
C VAL A 192 13.67 -0.14 -16.55
N PHE A 193 12.54 0.40 -16.11
CA PHE A 193 11.21 0.12 -16.65
C PHE A 193 10.62 1.41 -17.20
N ARG A 194 10.64 1.56 -18.53
CA ARG A 194 10.20 2.78 -19.21
C ARG A 194 9.14 2.51 -20.26
N ASP A 195 8.04 3.26 -20.19
CA ASP A 195 7.00 3.31 -21.22
C ASP A 195 6.48 1.90 -21.61
N ASN A 196 6.41 0.98 -20.64
CA ASN A 196 5.85 -0.35 -20.87
C ASN A 196 4.35 -0.36 -20.56
N VAL A 197 3.62 -1.29 -21.17
CA VAL A 197 2.19 -1.48 -20.94
C VAL A 197 1.92 -2.90 -20.44
N ALA A 198 1.20 -3.01 -19.33
CA ALA A 198 0.68 -4.25 -18.77
C ALA A 198 -0.85 -4.27 -18.85
N ALA A 199 -1.38 -4.82 -19.94
CA ALA A 199 -2.81 -4.86 -20.26
C ALA A 199 -3.41 -6.25 -20.01
N GLY A 200 -4.13 -6.44 -18.91
CA GLY A 200 -4.96 -7.64 -18.71
C GLY A 200 -4.24 -8.86 -18.12
N SER A 201 -3.30 -8.69 -17.21
CA SER A 201 -2.80 -9.82 -16.41
C SER A 201 -3.89 -10.30 -15.47
N GLU A 202 -4.05 -11.61 -15.29
CA GLU A 202 -5.06 -12.15 -14.38
C GLU A 202 -4.90 -11.63 -12.95
N GLN A 203 -3.66 -11.30 -12.54
CA GLN A 203 -3.35 -10.79 -11.20
C GLN A 203 -2.64 -9.44 -11.24
N THR A 204 -1.34 -9.39 -11.53
CA THR A 204 -0.56 -8.14 -11.34
C THR A 204 -0.02 -7.57 -12.65
N GLY A 205 -0.10 -6.26 -12.85
CA GLY A 205 0.59 -5.58 -13.94
C GLY A 205 2.11 -5.57 -13.71
N PHE A 206 2.57 -4.68 -12.83
CA PHE A 206 3.97 -4.59 -12.39
C PHE A 206 4.11 -5.05 -10.95
N TRP A 207 4.94 -6.05 -10.69
CA TRP A 207 5.20 -6.55 -9.34
C TRP A 207 6.68 -6.40 -8.96
N PHE A 208 6.97 -5.40 -8.12
CA PHE A 208 8.23 -5.29 -7.39
C PHE A 208 8.23 -6.25 -6.18
N ALA A 209 8.51 -7.52 -6.46
CA ALA A 209 8.55 -8.62 -5.51
C ALA A 209 9.97 -8.77 -4.95
N LEU A 210 10.40 -7.85 -4.08
CA LEU A 210 11.81 -7.78 -3.67
C LEU A 210 12.12 -8.74 -2.50
N PRO A 211 12.97 -9.77 -2.69
CA PRO A 211 13.50 -10.53 -1.58
C PRO A 211 14.53 -9.69 -0.79
N GLU A 212 14.84 -10.12 0.44
CA GLU A 212 15.84 -9.44 1.26
C GLU A 212 17.26 -9.62 0.71
N HIS A 213 17.54 -10.81 0.21
CA HIS A 213 18.78 -11.21 -0.45
C HIS A 213 18.45 -12.01 -1.71
N PRO A 214 19.43 -12.22 -2.60
CA PRO A 214 19.29 -13.13 -3.72
C PRO A 214 18.73 -14.49 -3.34
N THR A 215 17.88 -15.02 -4.21
CA THR A 215 17.23 -16.32 -4.06
C THR A 215 17.72 -17.29 -5.13
N GLY A 216 17.17 -18.51 -5.12
CA GLY A 216 17.35 -19.47 -6.22
C GLY A 216 18.81 -19.85 -6.44
N ALA A 217 19.28 -19.78 -7.67
CA ALA A 217 20.64 -20.19 -8.00
C ALA A 217 21.71 -19.25 -7.43
N HIS A 218 21.36 -18.06 -6.94
CA HIS A 218 22.30 -17.09 -6.37
C HIS A 218 22.22 -16.94 -4.85
N GLU A 219 21.35 -17.71 -4.19
CA GLU A 219 21.25 -17.75 -2.73
C GLU A 219 22.58 -18.23 -2.11
N GLY A 220 23.13 -17.42 -1.20
CA GLY A 220 24.32 -17.77 -0.41
C GLY A 220 25.61 -17.98 -1.22
N LYS A 221 25.66 -17.52 -2.48
CA LYS A 221 26.87 -17.60 -3.30
C LYS A 221 27.90 -16.53 -2.92
N GLU A 222 29.18 -16.89 -3.09
CA GLU A 222 30.27 -15.94 -2.92
C GLU A 222 30.10 -14.73 -3.85
N GLY A 223 30.20 -13.52 -3.29
CA GLY A 223 30.04 -12.27 -4.02
C GLY A 223 28.60 -11.74 -4.09
N THR A 224 27.62 -12.43 -3.50
CA THR A 224 26.22 -11.96 -3.43
C THR A 224 25.82 -11.44 -2.05
N GLU A 225 26.72 -11.45 -1.07
CA GLU A 225 26.46 -11.12 0.34
C GLU A 225 26.04 -9.65 0.55
N ASN A 226 26.49 -8.78 -0.35
CA ASN A 226 26.20 -7.34 -0.32
C ASN A 226 25.05 -6.93 -1.25
N ILE A 227 24.33 -7.89 -1.82
CA ILE A 227 23.15 -7.61 -2.66
C ILE A 227 21.91 -7.58 -1.75
N TRP A 228 21.27 -6.42 -1.68
CA TRP A 228 20.11 -6.16 -0.84
C TRP A 228 18.98 -5.47 -1.63
N PRO A 229 18.13 -6.21 -2.37
CA PRO A 229 17.10 -5.61 -3.21
C PRO A 229 16.16 -4.67 -2.43
N ARG A 230 15.77 -5.05 -1.21
CA ARG A 230 14.94 -4.19 -0.31
C ARG A 230 15.62 -2.91 0.17
N ARG A 231 16.94 -2.78 0.02
CA ARG A 231 17.71 -1.59 0.41
C ARG A 231 18.29 -0.83 -0.78
N THR A 232 17.96 -1.29 -1.98
CA THR A 232 18.46 -0.73 -3.22
C THR A 232 17.45 0.28 -3.76
N PRO A 233 17.85 1.52 -4.09
CA PRO A 233 16.93 2.50 -4.66
C PRO A 233 16.40 2.02 -6.01
N VAL A 234 15.15 2.35 -6.32
CA VAL A 234 14.60 2.13 -7.67
C VAL A 234 15.41 2.95 -8.66
N ARG A 235 15.96 2.30 -9.68
CA ARG A 235 16.74 3.00 -10.70
C ARG A 235 15.84 3.87 -11.58
N GLU A 236 14.83 3.27 -12.22
CA GLU A 236 13.86 4.02 -13.01
C GLU A 236 12.56 3.23 -13.18
N PHE A 237 11.44 3.89 -12.85
CA PHE A 237 10.10 3.46 -13.22
C PHE A 237 9.34 4.68 -13.76
N LYS A 238 9.18 4.75 -15.08
CA LYS A 238 8.68 5.95 -15.75
C LYS A 238 7.75 5.67 -16.92
N GLY A 239 6.62 6.37 -16.99
CA GLY A 239 5.73 6.37 -18.16
C GLY A 239 5.00 5.04 -18.40
N ASN A 240 5.03 4.12 -17.44
CA ASN A 240 4.42 2.81 -17.58
C ASN A 240 2.88 2.89 -17.41
N THR A 241 2.17 1.99 -18.07
CA THR A 241 0.71 1.86 -17.99
C THR A 241 0.31 0.47 -17.52
N ALA A 242 -0.61 0.36 -16.57
CA ALA A 242 -1.20 -0.92 -16.18
C ALA A 242 -2.73 -0.85 -16.09
N HIS A 243 -3.41 -1.72 -16.83
CA HIS A 243 -4.87 -1.76 -16.80
C HIS A 243 -5.45 -3.15 -16.95
N SER A 244 -6.70 -3.31 -16.49
CA SER A 244 -7.44 -4.57 -16.56
C SER A 244 -6.79 -5.72 -15.77
N ASN A 245 -6.01 -5.41 -14.73
CA ASN A 245 -5.42 -6.39 -13.82
C ASN A 245 -6.27 -6.53 -12.54
N PHE A 246 -5.88 -7.42 -11.61
CA PHE A 246 -6.34 -7.31 -10.23
C PHE A 246 -5.70 -6.08 -9.59
N ASP A 247 -4.37 -6.04 -9.47
CA ASP A 247 -3.58 -4.87 -9.06
C ASP A 247 -2.72 -4.36 -10.23
N GLY A 248 -2.74 -3.05 -10.48
CA GLY A 248 -1.94 -2.45 -11.56
C GLY A 248 -0.44 -2.44 -11.25
N PHE A 249 -0.10 -1.92 -10.07
CA PHE A 249 1.24 -1.86 -9.53
C PHE A 249 1.25 -2.43 -8.10
N MET A 250 2.13 -3.40 -7.85
CA MET A 250 2.33 -4.06 -6.57
C MET A 250 3.79 -3.93 -6.17
N PHE A 251 4.06 -3.18 -5.10
CA PHE A 251 5.38 -3.09 -4.48
C PHE A 251 5.26 -3.62 -3.06
N ASP A 252 5.12 -4.93 -2.94
CA ASP A 252 5.06 -5.65 -1.67
C ASP A 252 5.33 -7.14 -1.94
N ARG A 253 5.17 -8.03 -0.95
CA ARG A 253 5.05 -9.49 -1.17
C ARG A 253 6.26 -10.13 -1.83
N GLY A 254 7.46 -9.67 -1.47
CA GLY A 254 8.70 -10.26 -1.96
C GLY A 254 8.87 -11.71 -1.51
N PRO A 255 9.45 -12.58 -2.35
CA PRO A 255 9.64 -13.98 -2.02
C PRO A 255 10.67 -14.14 -0.88
N ARG A 256 10.47 -15.18 -0.10
CA ARG A 256 11.46 -15.73 0.84
C ARG A 256 12.43 -16.65 0.08
N PRO A 257 13.51 -17.13 0.74
CA PRO A 257 14.41 -18.11 0.12
C PRO A 257 13.71 -19.37 -0.42
N ASP A 258 12.64 -19.83 0.24
CA ASP A 258 11.82 -20.96 -0.22
C ASP A 258 10.83 -20.61 -1.36
N GLY A 259 10.90 -19.39 -1.90
CA GLY A 259 10.02 -18.87 -2.93
C GLY A 259 8.65 -18.41 -2.44
N THR A 260 8.26 -18.73 -1.20
CA THR A 260 6.94 -18.35 -0.66
C THR A 260 6.86 -16.88 -0.29
N PHE A 261 5.65 -16.33 -0.22
CA PHE A 261 5.41 -14.95 0.17
C PHE A 261 4.11 -14.80 0.96
N SER A 262 3.94 -13.66 1.64
CA SER A 262 2.76 -13.40 2.48
C SER A 262 2.19 -12.01 2.23
N VAL A 263 0.90 -11.82 2.50
CA VAL A 263 0.27 -10.49 2.48
C VAL A 263 0.71 -9.62 3.67
N GLY A 264 1.19 -10.23 4.75
CA GLY A 264 1.76 -9.52 5.89
C GLY A 264 3.28 -9.51 5.86
N GLY A 265 3.88 -8.33 6.04
CA GLY A 265 5.28 -8.16 6.48
C GLY A 265 6.36 -8.79 5.58
N SER A 266 6.17 -8.77 4.26
CA SER A 266 6.98 -9.54 3.31
C SER A 266 7.82 -8.70 2.35
N ASN A 267 7.74 -7.38 2.37
CA ASN A 267 8.62 -6.51 1.59
C ASN A 267 8.87 -5.17 2.32
N TYR A 268 9.95 -5.10 3.09
CA TYR A 268 10.34 -3.92 3.86
C TYR A 268 11.32 -3.05 3.07
N HIS A 269 10.86 -2.38 2.02
CA HIS A 269 11.77 -1.57 1.21
C HIS A 269 12.09 -0.24 1.89
N PHE A 270 13.37 -0.01 2.11
CA PHE A 270 13.88 1.27 2.58
C PHE A 270 15.28 1.42 2.05
N ALA A 271 15.43 2.24 1.01
CA ALA A 271 16.68 2.34 0.28
C ALA A 271 17.71 3.20 1.02
N PHE A 272 18.98 2.83 0.83
CA PHE A 272 20.12 3.50 1.41
C PHE A 272 21.18 3.83 0.35
N THR A 273 22.09 4.74 0.68
CA THR A 273 23.21 5.12 -0.19
C THR A 273 24.15 3.94 -0.43
N ASP A 274 24.42 3.17 0.63
CA ASP A 274 25.03 1.84 0.55
C ASP A 274 23.99 0.81 1.00
N PRO A 275 23.42 0.00 0.09
CA PRO A 275 22.45 -1.03 0.44
C PRO A 275 22.95 -2.07 1.45
N ALA A 276 24.27 -2.30 1.54
CA ALA A 276 24.86 -3.23 2.50
C ALA A 276 25.00 -2.64 3.91
N ASP A 277 25.00 -1.31 4.05
CA ASP A 277 25.03 -0.62 5.35
C ASP A 277 23.68 0.04 5.65
N PRO A 278 22.83 -0.56 6.51
CA PRO A 278 21.53 0.00 6.89
C PRO A 278 21.63 1.25 7.78
N ASN A 279 22.85 1.70 8.14
CA ASN A 279 23.11 2.97 8.82
C ASN A 279 23.61 4.06 7.88
N SER A 280 23.90 3.73 6.61
CA SER A 280 24.25 4.73 5.61
C SER A 280 23.06 5.66 5.34
N ALA A 281 23.30 6.78 4.66
CA ALA A 281 22.25 7.78 4.46
C ALA A 281 21.05 7.21 3.69
N PRO A 282 19.80 7.35 4.20
CA PRO A 282 18.59 6.97 3.48
C PRO A 282 18.49 7.63 2.11
N LYS A 283 17.87 6.94 1.15
CA LYS A 283 17.68 7.41 -0.23
C LYS A 283 16.26 7.13 -0.70
N GLY A 284 15.62 8.15 -1.27
CA GLY A 284 14.27 8.02 -1.82
C GLY A 284 14.22 7.22 -3.13
N SER A 285 13.05 6.68 -3.44
CA SER A 285 12.72 6.06 -4.73
C SER A 285 11.59 6.83 -5.41
N VAL A 286 11.75 7.09 -6.71
CA VAL A 286 10.81 7.92 -7.48
C VAL A 286 10.11 7.07 -8.53
N PHE A 287 8.79 7.19 -8.60
CA PHE A 287 7.93 6.57 -9.60
C PHE A 287 7.22 7.69 -10.37
N GLU A 288 7.50 7.80 -11.67
CA GLU A 288 7.05 8.93 -12.48
C GLU A 288 6.05 8.50 -13.56
N ASP A 289 5.04 9.34 -13.79
CA ASP A 289 4.18 9.26 -14.98
C ASP A 289 3.45 7.91 -15.13
N PHE A 290 3.14 7.24 -14.02
CA PHE A 290 2.42 5.96 -14.04
C PHE A 290 0.94 6.16 -14.31
N THR A 291 0.41 5.44 -15.29
CA THR A 291 -1.02 5.42 -15.62
C THR A 291 -1.64 4.08 -15.21
N GLY A 292 -2.65 4.10 -14.34
CA GLY A 292 -3.27 2.89 -13.81
C GLY A 292 -4.79 2.96 -13.88
N TYR A 293 -5.44 2.13 -14.70
CA TYR A 293 -6.90 2.18 -14.82
C TYR A 293 -7.59 0.84 -14.93
N LYS A 294 -8.87 0.78 -14.58
CA LYS A 294 -9.70 -0.44 -14.71
C LYS A 294 -9.07 -1.67 -14.04
N ASN A 295 -8.27 -1.50 -12.99
CA ASN A 295 -7.81 -2.61 -12.19
C ASN A 295 -8.90 -2.96 -11.17
N ARG A 296 -9.19 -4.26 -11.01
CA ARG A 296 -10.32 -4.77 -10.20
C ARG A 296 -10.09 -4.61 -8.68
N HIS A 297 -8.92 -4.12 -8.30
CA HIS A 297 -8.56 -3.77 -6.93
C HIS A 297 -7.82 -2.43 -6.92
N GLY A 298 -6.51 -2.41 -6.72
CA GLY A 298 -5.70 -1.19 -6.62
C GLY A 298 -5.05 -0.79 -7.94
N ALA A 299 -5.01 0.51 -8.24
CA ALA A 299 -4.07 1.01 -9.24
C ALA A 299 -2.63 0.89 -8.70
N VAL A 300 -2.43 1.28 -7.45
CA VAL A 300 -1.16 1.18 -6.72
C VAL A 300 -1.40 0.55 -5.35
N TRP A 301 -0.71 -0.56 -5.09
CA TRP A 301 -0.39 -1.04 -3.75
C TRP A 301 1.13 -0.95 -3.55
N GLY A 302 1.57 -0.24 -2.51
CA GLY A 302 2.97 -0.16 -2.16
C GLY A 302 3.27 -0.46 -0.70
N ARG A 303 4.51 -0.83 -0.41
CA ARG A 303 5.08 -0.91 0.92
C ARG A 303 6.53 -0.45 0.85
N GLY A 304 6.90 0.52 1.69
CA GLY A 304 8.24 1.11 1.63
C GLY A 304 8.39 2.34 2.50
N GLU A 305 9.55 2.99 2.44
CA GLU A 305 9.74 4.35 2.98
C GLU A 305 10.37 5.26 1.92
N LEU A 306 10.14 6.57 2.02
CA LEU A 306 10.66 7.57 1.09
C LEU A 306 10.26 7.31 -0.38
N HIS A 307 9.06 6.77 -0.62
CA HIS A 307 8.52 6.57 -1.97
C HIS A 307 7.83 7.85 -2.45
N LEU A 308 8.35 8.45 -3.53
CA LEU A 308 7.73 9.59 -4.19
C LEU A 308 7.06 9.14 -5.48
N PHE A 309 5.76 9.34 -5.58
CA PHE A 309 5.00 9.16 -6.81
C PHE A 309 4.65 10.52 -7.39
N LYS A 310 5.03 10.74 -8.65
CA LYS A 310 4.86 12.03 -9.33
C LYS A 310 4.05 11.86 -10.61
N ASN A 311 3.07 12.74 -10.80
CA ASN A 311 2.19 12.74 -11.98
C ASN A 311 1.53 11.38 -12.21
N LEU A 312 0.98 10.79 -11.14
CA LEU A 312 0.12 9.61 -11.25
C LEU A 312 -1.16 9.98 -11.99
N ARG A 313 -1.63 9.08 -12.85
CA ARG A 313 -2.92 9.21 -13.53
C ARG A 313 -3.70 7.92 -13.39
N VAL A 314 -4.66 7.90 -12.46
CA VAL A 314 -5.39 6.66 -12.14
C VAL A 314 -6.88 6.84 -12.28
N ALA A 315 -7.56 5.84 -12.86
CA ALA A 315 -8.98 5.93 -13.18
C ALA A 315 -9.74 4.60 -13.07
N ASP A 316 -11.01 4.63 -12.68
CA ASP A 316 -11.89 3.44 -12.69
C ASP A 316 -11.33 2.23 -11.90
N ASN A 317 -10.52 2.47 -10.86
CA ASN A 317 -10.04 1.43 -9.94
C ASN A 317 -10.92 1.40 -8.69
N ALA A 318 -10.93 0.29 -7.94
CA ALA A 318 -11.64 0.28 -6.65
C ALA A 318 -10.94 1.19 -5.65
N ILE A 319 -9.61 1.18 -5.71
CA ILE A 319 -8.72 1.99 -4.91
C ILE A 319 -7.67 2.58 -5.85
N GLY A 320 -7.53 3.91 -5.89
CA GLY A 320 -6.52 4.55 -6.72
C GLY A 320 -5.10 4.35 -6.16
N PHE A 321 -4.93 4.53 -4.85
CA PHE A 321 -3.62 4.43 -4.20
C PHE A 321 -3.74 3.96 -2.75
N THR A 322 -2.99 2.90 -2.40
CA THR A 322 -2.71 2.47 -1.04
C THR A 322 -1.21 2.23 -0.92
N HIS A 323 -0.60 2.71 0.16
CA HIS A 323 0.82 2.47 0.43
C HIS A 323 1.01 2.24 1.92
N ALA A 324 1.96 1.40 2.32
CA ALA A 324 2.18 1.02 3.70
C ALA A 324 3.63 1.22 4.14
N ALA A 325 3.83 1.48 5.43
CA ALA A 325 5.16 1.58 6.01
C ALA A 325 5.94 0.25 5.97
N SER A 326 7.26 0.39 5.95
CA SER A 326 8.24 -0.71 6.05
C SER A 326 9.14 -0.59 7.27
N ALA A 327 9.41 0.63 7.70
CA ALA A 327 10.38 0.95 8.72
C ALA A 327 9.87 2.15 9.52
N VAL A 328 8.86 1.85 10.35
CA VAL A 328 8.30 2.74 11.36
C VAL A 328 9.44 3.48 12.06
N GLY A 329 9.36 4.80 12.24
CA GLY A 329 10.36 5.51 13.06
C GLY A 329 11.61 6.03 12.35
N ARG A 330 11.86 5.60 11.10
CA ARG A 330 13.19 5.71 10.47
C ARG A 330 13.29 6.69 9.30
N ALA A 331 12.16 7.18 8.80
CA ALA A 331 12.08 8.00 7.60
C ALA A 331 11.11 9.15 7.79
N ASP A 332 11.45 10.31 7.21
CA ASP A 332 10.64 11.53 7.28
C ASP A 332 9.20 11.31 6.78
N TYR A 333 9.01 10.40 5.81
CA TYR A 333 7.71 10.00 5.29
C TYR A 333 7.75 8.59 4.69
N THR A 334 6.58 7.95 4.67
CA THR A 334 6.36 6.64 4.07
C THR A 334 6.13 6.78 2.57
N SER A 335 5.17 7.61 2.16
CA SER A 335 4.99 7.97 0.75
C SER A 335 4.51 9.40 0.53
N LYS A 336 4.81 9.91 -0.67
CA LYS A 336 4.32 11.19 -1.19
C LYS A 336 3.67 10.99 -2.55
N VAL A 337 2.53 11.64 -2.77
CA VAL A 337 1.89 11.73 -4.08
C VAL A 337 1.78 13.20 -4.47
N VAL A 338 2.37 13.56 -5.60
CA VAL A 338 2.52 14.96 -6.04
C VAL A 338 2.07 15.11 -7.50
N ASP A 339 1.46 16.26 -7.83
CA ASP A 339 1.08 16.64 -9.20
C ASP A 339 0.18 15.62 -9.91
N SER A 340 -0.73 14.97 -9.17
CA SER A 340 -1.40 13.74 -9.64
C SER A 340 -2.89 13.93 -9.95
N LEU A 341 -3.45 12.98 -10.70
CA LEU A 341 -4.85 12.94 -11.13
C LEU A 341 -5.48 11.60 -10.77
N PHE A 342 -6.60 11.66 -10.06
CA PHE A 342 -7.43 10.52 -9.68
C PHE A 342 -8.83 10.71 -10.26
N VAL A 343 -9.36 9.71 -10.95
CA VAL A 343 -10.70 9.76 -11.54
C VAL A 343 -11.52 8.55 -11.05
N GLY A 344 -12.61 8.79 -10.33
CA GLY A 344 -13.45 7.73 -9.81
C GLY A 344 -14.15 6.97 -10.93
N GLU A 345 -14.85 7.70 -11.79
CA GLU A 345 -15.53 7.15 -12.94
C GLU A 345 -15.30 7.98 -14.20
N THR A 346 -14.82 7.32 -15.26
CA THR A 346 -14.66 7.93 -16.58
C THR A 346 -15.80 7.59 -17.53
N ASP A 347 -15.75 8.13 -18.76
CA ASP A 347 -16.66 7.77 -19.85
C ASP A 347 -16.41 6.35 -20.39
N ASN A 348 -15.31 5.71 -20.01
CA ASN A 348 -15.05 4.31 -20.33
C ASN A 348 -15.92 3.42 -19.46
N VAL A 349 -17.09 3.05 -19.95
CA VAL A 349 -18.01 2.14 -19.24
C VAL A 349 -17.53 0.68 -19.20
N GLY A 350 -16.44 0.34 -19.88
CA GLY A 350 -15.94 -1.03 -19.98
C GLY A 350 -16.94 -1.97 -20.68
N ASN A 351 -16.83 -3.27 -20.38
CA ASN A 351 -17.71 -4.30 -20.92
C ASN A 351 -18.46 -4.98 -19.76
N PRO A 352 -19.65 -4.50 -19.37
CA PRO A 352 -20.41 -5.11 -18.28
C PRO A 352 -20.82 -6.54 -18.64
N THR A 353 -20.51 -7.51 -17.77
CA THR A 353 -20.78 -8.94 -18.00
C THR A 353 -21.58 -9.60 -16.88
N THR A 354 -21.43 -9.13 -15.64
CA THR A 354 -22.21 -9.64 -14.50
C THR A 354 -23.57 -8.97 -14.42
N SER A 355 -24.55 -9.59 -13.75
CA SER A 355 -25.88 -9.00 -13.55
C SER A 355 -25.82 -7.63 -12.86
N ALA A 356 -24.89 -7.45 -11.91
CA ALA A 356 -24.68 -6.18 -11.22
C ALA A 356 -24.10 -5.10 -12.14
N GLU A 357 -23.11 -5.45 -12.98
CA GLU A 357 -22.55 -4.55 -13.98
C GLU A 357 -23.57 -4.16 -15.06
N ILE A 358 -24.37 -5.12 -15.53
CA ILE A 358 -25.42 -4.87 -16.52
C ILE A 358 -26.51 -3.95 -15.93
N ALA A 359 -26.93 -4.18 -14.69
CA ALA A 359 -27.89 -3.32 -14.00
C ALA A 359 -27.35 -1.91 -13.78
N TYR A 360 -26.05 -1.78 -13.50
CA TYR A 360 -25.38 -0.50 -13.32
C TYR A 360 -25.06 0.22 -14.64
N GLY A 361 -24.92 -0.53 -15.74
CA GLY A 361 -24.58 -0.01 -17.07
C GLY A 361 -23.08 0.14 -17.35
N ARG A 362 -22.21 -0.32 -16.45
CA ARG A 362 -20.74 -0.30 -16.62
C ARG A 362 -20.05 -1.42 -15.84
N SER A 363 -18.82 -1.74 -16.25
CA SER A 363 -17.92 -2.63 -15.52
C SER A 363 -17.69 -2.14 -14.10
N MET A 364 -17.68 -3.06 -13.12
CA MET A 364 -17.43 -2.70 -11.73
C MET A 364 -15.94 -2.76 -11.43
N PRO A 365 -15.43 -1.78 -10.68
CA PRO A 365 -14.02 -1.75 -10.30
C PRO A 365 -13.69 -2.77 -9.19
N ASN A 366 -14.67 -3.46 -8.61
CA ASN A 366 -14.50 -4.55 -7.63
C ASN A 366 -15.57 -5.64 -7.86
N ASP A 367 -15.34 -6.86 -7.36
CA ASP A 367 -16.30 -7.96 -7.43
C ASP A 367 -17.46 -7.83 -6.43
N ILE A 368 -17.29 -7.05 -5.37
CA ILE A 368 -18.37 -6.63 -4.46
C ILE A 368 -19.03 -5.36 -5.03
N PRO A 369 -20.29 -5.42 -5.52
CA PRO A 369 -20.89 -4.29 -6.25
C PRO A 369 -21.00 -2.99 -5.45
N ASP A 370 -21.21 -3.09 -4.14
CA ASP A 370 -21.39 -1.96 -3.23
C ASP A 370 -20.08 -1.55 -2.51
N TYR A 371 -18.93 -2.08 -2.91
CA TYR A 371 -17.65 -1.69 -2.33
C TYR A 371 -17.37 -0.20 -2.57
N PRO A 372 -17.15 0.62 -1.51
CA PRO A 372 -16.89 2.04 -1.67
C PRO A 372 -15.60 2.28 -2.45
N ILE A 373 -15.70 3.03 -3.56
CA ILE A 373 -14.50 3.38 -4.32
C ILE A 373 -13.82 4.60 -3.70
N ARG A 374 -12.49 4.63 -3.74
CA ARG A 374 -11.74 5.83 -3.35
C ARG A 374 -10.51 6.11 -4.18
N GLY A 375 -10.19 7.40 -4.30
CA GLY A 375 -9.00 7.86 -5.03
C GLY A 375 -7.75 7.55 -4.23
N TYR A 376 -7.55 8.27 -3.13
CA TYR A 376 -6.42 8.09 -2.24
C TYR A 376 -6.87 7.46 -0.92
N GLU A 377 -6.11 6.49 -0.45
CA GLU A 377 -6.34 5.81 0.81
C GLU A 377 -5.11 5.92 1.72
N TYR A 378 -5.26 6.59 2.86
CA TYR A 378 -4.23 6.62 3.90
C TYR A 378 -4.15 5.27 4.62
N TYR A 379 -2.93 4.75 4.79
CA TYR A 379 -2.71 3.47 5.45
C TYR A 379 -1.28 3.33 5.97
N ASP A 380 -1.11 3.02 7.26
CA ASP A 380 0.19 2.64 7.84
C ASP A 380 1.27 3.76 7.79
N LEU A 381 1.26 4.62 8.83
CA LEU A 381 2.12 5.79 9.10
C LEU A 381 1.93 7.06 8.25
N ARG A 382 3.02 7.71 7.78
CA ARG A 382 3.06 9.13 7.37
C ARG A 382 3.03 9.28 5.86
N HIS A 383 1.99 9.94 5.36
CA HIS A 383 1.82 10.21 3.94
C HIS A 383 1.47 11.67 3.69
N ASP A 384 1.93 12.19 2.55
CA ASP A 384 1.56 13.53 2.09
C ASP A 384 1.00 13.50 0.67
N VAL A 385 -0.11 14.19 0.46
CA VAL A 385 -0.78 14.35 -0.84
C VAL A 385 -0.75 15.81 -1.24
N MET A 386 -0.11 16.13 -2.37
CA MET A 386 0.16 17.50 -2.78
C MET A 386 -0.30 17.73 -4.23
N ASP A 387 -0.90 18.88 -4.49
CA ASP A 387 -1.24 19.36 -5.85
C ASP A 387 -2.02 18.33 -6.68
N THR A 388 -2.96 17.63 -6.05
CA THR A 388 -3.65 16.48 -6.62
C THR A 388 -5.11 16.81 -6.97
N THR A 389 -5.55 16.40 -8.17
CA THR A 389 -6.92 16.59 -8.64
C THR A 389 -7.73 15.29 -8.57
N PHE A 390 -8.91 15.35 -7.97
CA PHE A 390 -9.85 14.25 -7.84
C PHE A 390 -11.13 14.53 -8.62
N VAL A 391 -11.47 13.66 -9.57
CA VAL A 391 -12.59 13.84 -10.50
C VAL A 391 -13.59 12.70 -10.37
N ASN A 392 -14.89 13.01 -10.34
CA ASN A 392 -15.99 12.04 -10.43
C ASN A 392 -16.03 10.95 -9.33
N PHE A 393 -15.67 11.28 -8.08
CA PHE A 393 -15.94 10.41 -6.94
C PHE A 393 -17.31 10.74 -6.34
N GLN A 394 -18.39 10.28 -6.98
CA GLN A 394 -19.77 10.52 -6.52
C GLN A 394 -20.43 9.24 -5.99
N PRO A 395 -21.04 9.27 -4.80
CA PRO A 395 -21.89 8.18 -4.36
C PRO A 395 -23.10 8.04 -5.29
N ASN A 396 -23.63 6.83 -5.40
CA ASN A 396 -24.82 6.54 -6.19
C ASN A 396 -25.69 5.46 -5.50
N ALA A 397 -26.73 5.00 -6.18
CA ALA A 397 -27.66 4.01 -5.64
C ALA A 397 -27.03 2.62 -5.40
N THR A 398 -25.86 2.34 -5.99
CA THR A 398 -25.16 1.06 -5.88
C THR A 398 -24.06 1.07 -4.83
N ARG A 399 -23.28 2.16 -4.73
CA ARG A 399 -22.13 2.27 -3.81
C ARG A 399 -21.83 3.71 -3.39
N ASP A 400 -21.12 3.85 -2.27
CA ASP A 400 -20.49 5.11 -1.88
C ASP A 400 -19.20 5.34 -2.69
N ALA A 401 -18.73 6.58 -2.74
CA ALA A 401 -17.49 6.97 -3.39
C ALA A 401 -16.93 8.26 -2.77
N ALA A 402 -15.62 8.31 -2.55
CA ALA A 402 -14.95 9.52 -2.06
C ALA A 402 -13.56 9.68 -2.66
N ALA A 403 -13.09 10.91 -2.78
CA ALA A 403 -11.75 11.18 -3.28
C ALA A 403 -10.68 10.67 -2.32
N VAL A 404 -10.86 10.87 -1.01
CA VAL A 404 -9.90 10.51 0.04
C VAL A 404 -10.57 9.72 1.17
N SER A 405 -9.91 8.66 1.66
CA SER A 405 -10.34 7.89 2.83
C SER A 405 -9.14 7.17 3.47
N TYR A 406 -9.43 6.20 4.33
CA TYR A 406 -8.47 5.33 5.02
C TYR A 406 -8.64 3.88 4.56
N LEU A 407 -7.61 3.03 4.79
CA LEU A 407 -7.79 1.59 4.67
C LEU A 407 -8.94 1.15 5.55
N MET A 408 -9.99 0.66 4.89
CA MET A 408 -11.28 0.35 5.51
C MET A 408 -11.08 -0.51 6.76
N TYR A 409 -11.29 0.12 7.91
CA TYR A 409 -11.27 -0.47 9.25
C TYR A 409 -9.90 -1.00 9.71
N THR A 410 -8.82 -0.46 9.16
CA THR A 410 -7.45 -0.82 9.52
C THR A 410 -7.15 -0.70 11.02
N SER A 411 -6.47 -1.71 11.55
CA SER A 411 -5.93 -1.72 12.90
C SER A 411 -4.51 -1.14 12.99
N PHE A 412 -3.82 -1.00 11.86
CA PHE A 412 -2.41 -0.62 11.77
C PHE A 412 -2.22 0.88 11.97
N GLY A 413 -1.22 1.27 12.78
CA GLY A 413 -1.00 2.63 13.23
C GLY A 413 -0.96 3.66 12.10
N MET A 414 -1.56 4.81 12.34
CA MET A 414 -1.51 5.96 11.44
C MET A 414 -0.76 7.10 12.11
N SER A 415 -0.26 8.05 11.33
CA SER A 415 0.17 9.34 11.87
C SER A 415 -0.97 10.35 11.77
N ILE A 416 -1.13 11.20 12.79
CA ILE A 416 -2.05 12.34 12.75
C ILE A 416 -1.58 13.41 11.76
N GLU A 417 -0.30 13.38 11.45
CA GLU A 417 0.37 14.30 10.53
C GLU A 417 0.19 13.93 9.06
N ASN A 418 -0.62 12.92 8.76
CA ASN A 418 -1.01 12.62 7.40
C ASN A 418 -1.64 13.85 6.77
N SER A 419 -0.96 14.38 5.74
CA SER A 419 -1.25 15.72 5.27
C SER A 419 -1.76 15.76 3.85
N ILE A 420 -2.50 16.81 3.55
CA ILE A 420 -2.98 17.13 2.21
C ILE A 420 -2.92 18.64 1.96
N GLU A 421 -2.48 19.03 0.76
CA GLU A 421 -2.50 20.42 0.29
C GLU A 421 -2.65 20.52 -1.24
N GLY A 422 -3.08 21.67 -1.74
CA GLY A 422 -3.23 21.91 -3.18
C GLY A 422 -4.29 21.04 -3.86
N ALA A 423 -5.17 20.39 -3.09
CA ALA A 423 -6.15 19.45 -3.61
C ALA A 423 -7.26 20.15 -4.42
N LYS A 424 -7.74 19.50 -5.47
CA LYS A 424 -8.85 20.00 -6.31
C LYS A 424 -9.90 18.93 -6.49
N PHE A 425 -11.17 19.27 -6.31
CA PHE A 425 -12.29 18.35 -6.42
C PHE A 425 -13.23 18.78 -7.53
N VAL A 426 -13.43 17.92 -8.54
CA VAL A 426 -14.38 18.13 -9.64
C VAL A 426 -15.41 17.02 -9.60
N ASN A 427 -16.66 17.34 -9.26
CA ASN A 427 -17.72 16.34 -9.04
C ASN A 427 -17.26 15.21 -8.10
N SER A 428 -16.68 15.56 -6.95
CA SER A 428 -16.15 14.57 -6.00
C SER A 428 -16.61 14.88 -4.59
N LYS A 429 -17.04 13.85 -3.86
CA LYS A 429 -17.11 13.86 -2.39
C LYS A 429 -15.67 13.87 -1.87
N PRO A 430 -15.19 14.93 -1.18
CA PRO A 430 -13.77 15.06 -0.87
C PRO A 430 -13.25 13.98 0.07
N VAL A 431 -13.95 13.75 1.18
CA VAL A 431 -13.55 12.78 2.22
C VAL A 431 -14.75 11.93 2.59
N ASP A 432 -14.49 10.69 2.97
CA ASP A 432 -15.49 9.85 3.63
C ASP A 432 -14.90 8.87 4.64
N PHE A 433 -15.54 8.75 5.80
CA PHE A 433 -15.30 7.70 6.79
C PHE A 433 -16.56 6.84 6.98
N PRO A 434 -16.91 6.00 5.99
CA PRO A 434 -18.18 5.29 5.97
C PRO A 434 -18.41 4.41 7.20
N PRO A 435 -19.69 4.13 7.56
CA PRO A 435 -20.03 3.16 8.59
C PRO A 435 -19.35 1.81 8.39
N VAL A 436 -19.13 1.09 9.49
CA VAL A 436 -18.42 -0.20 9.45
C VAL A 436 -19.29 -1.27 8.79
N VAL A 437 -18.82 -1.77 7.64
CA VAL A 437 -19.39 -2.92 6.93
C VAL A 437 -18.29 -3.96 6.79
N ARG A 438 -18.36 -5.00 7.63
CA ARG A 438 -17.32 -6.03 7.76
C ARG A 438 -16.86 -6.63 6.43
N ARG A 439 -17.74 -6.79 5.44
CA ARG A 439 -17.35 -7.36 4.14
C ARG A 439 -16.43 -6.47 3.31
N TRP A 440 -16.33 -5.17 3.61
CA TRP A 440 -15.41 -4.25 2.93
C TRP A 440 -14.01 -4.22 3.57
N SER A 441 -13.82 -4.90 4.70
CA SER A 441 -12.55 -4.86 5.43
C SER A 441 -11.49 -5.72 4.75
N SER A 442 -10.28 -5.17 4.57
CA SER A 442 -9.07 -5.97 4.30
C SER A 442 -8.40 -6.45 5.60
N ASP A 443 -8.60 -5.68 6.67
CA ASP A 443 -8.27 -6.02 8.05
C ASP A 443 -9.52 -5.76 8.92
N PHE A 444 -9.90 -6.73 9.75
CA PHE A 444 -11.00 -6.60 10.71
C PHE A 444 -10.59 -7.00 12.13
N GLY A 445 -9.40 -6.55 12.53
CA GLY A 445 -8.96 -6.56 13.93
C GLY A 445 -9.78 -5.58 14.78
N ARG A 446 -9.09 -4.71 15.52
CA ARG A 446 -9.75 -3.73 16.39
C ARG A 446 -10.09 -2.42 15.70
N GLY A 447 -9.50 -2.17 14.53
CA GLY A 447 -9.75 -0.96 13.75
C GLY A 447 -9.25 0.32 14.41
N ASN A 448 -8.20 0.22 15.23
CA ASN A 448 -7.68 1.31 16.06
C ASN A 448 -7.37 2.56 15.25
N ALA A 449 -6.72 2.39 14.10
CA ALA A 449 -6.35 3.51 13.24
C ALA A 449 -7.53 4.10 12.49
N TRP A 450 -8.45 3.28 11.99
CA TRP A 450 -9.72 3.76 11.43
C TRP A 450 -10.50 4.61 12.44
N ARG A 451 -10.56 4.12 13.67
CA ARG A 451 -11.28 4.73 14.79
C ARG A 451 -10.69 6.07 15.25
N GLY A 452 -9.41 6.31 14.96
CA GLY A 452 -8.73 7.59 15.14
C GLY A 452 -8.39 8.29 13.81
N ALA A 453 -9.12 8.00 12.73
CA ALA A 453 -8.79 8.56 11.42
C ALA A 453 -8.86 10.09 11.42
N ALA A 454 -7.84 10.71 10.83
CA ALA A 454 -7.67 12.14 10.82
C ALA A 454 -6.68 12.58 9.73
N ILE A 455 -7.00 13.66 9.03
CA ILE A 455 -6.21 14.21 7.92
C ILE A 455 -5.92 15.68 8.22
N HIS A 456 -4.66 16.08 8.15
CA HIS A 456 -4.22 17.47 8.30
C HIS A 456 -4.31 18.18 6.94
N ASP A 457 -5.33 19.02 6.79
CA ASP A 457 -5.49 19.90 5.63
C ASP A 457 -4.70 21.20 5.86
N LEU A 458 -3.51 21.27 5.26
CA LEU A 458 -2.53 22.31 5.54
C LEU A 458 -2.98 23.68 5.02
N ASP A 459 -3.57 23.71 3.82
CA ASP A 459 -3.92 24.95 3.12
C ASP A 459 -5.43 25.21 3.02
N GLY A 460 -6.25 24.25 3.47
CA GLY A 460 -7.71 24.36 3.42
C GLY A 460 -8.30 23.94 2.08
N SER A 461 -7.50 23.35 1.19
CA SER A 461 -7.93 22.93 -0.15
C SER A 461 -9.00 21.83 -0.13
N VAL A 462 -9.13 21.10 0.98
CA VAL A 462 -10.15 20.05 1.16
C VAL A 462 -11.34 20.54 1.98
N SER A 463 -11.05 21.09 3.15
CA SER A 463 -12.01 21.48 4.18
C SER A 463 -12.61 22.87 3.98
N GLY A 464 -11.94 23.73 3.22
CA GLY A 464 -12.20 25.18 3.15
C GLY A 464 -11.56 25.98 4.28
N VAL A 465 -10.79 25.33 5.16
CA VAL A 465 -10.20 25.93 6.36
C VAL A 465 -8.72 25.56 6.45
N ALA A 466 -7.84 26.54 6.22
CA ALA A 466 -6.40 26.33 6.33
C ALA A 466 -5.98 25.94 7.75
N ASP A 467 -4.94 25.10 7.83
CA ASP A 467 -4.39 24.52 9.06
C ASP A 467 -5.49 23.91 9.95
N SER A 468 -6.17 22.91 9.40
CA SER A 468 -7.26 22.21 10.07
C SER A 468 -7.16 20.70 9.94
N TYR A 469 -7.84 19.99 10.84
CA TYR A 469 -7.91 18.54 10.83
C TYR A 469 -9.31 18.08 10.41
N ILE A 470 -9.38 17.19 9.43
CA ILE A 470 -10.59 16.45 9.06
C ILE A 470 -10.56 15.14 9.84
N VAL A 471 -11.40 15.02 10.86
CA VAL A 471 -11.41 13.87 11.78
C VAL A 471 -12.69 13.07 11.66
N ILE A 472 -12.65 11.79 11.98
CA ILE A 472 -13.85 10.94 12.06
C ILE A 472 -14.85 11.49 13.09
N ASP A 473 -16.14 11.51 12.74
CA ASP A 473 -17.22 11.96 13.64
C ASP A 473 -17.61 10.86 14.64
N ASN A 474 -16.86 10.73 15.74
CA ASN A 474 -17.09 9.73 16.78
C ASN A 474 -17.40 10.34 18.17
N GLY A 475 -17.40 11.66 18.31
CA GLY A 475 -17.58 12.38 19.57
C GLY A 475 -16.37 12.47 20.49
N ILE A 476 -15.30 11.75 20.15
CA ILE A 476 -14.03 11.77 20.88
C ILE A 476 -13.02 12.64 20.14
N ALA A 477 -12.85 12.43 18.84
CA ALA A 477 -11.96 13.23 18.01
C ALA A 477 -12.55 14.62 17.78
N ASN A 478 -13.80 14.71 17.34
CA ASN A 478 -14.49 15.97 17.13
C ASN A 478 -15.09 16.56 18.41
N ASP A 479 -15.22 17.89 18.39
CA ASP A 479 -15.95 18.68 19.38
C ASP A 479 -17.15 19.34 18.69
N ASP A 480 -18.36 19.12 19.17
CA ASP A 480 -19.56 19.71 18.56
C ASP A 480 -19.59 21.25 18.68
N GLU A 481 -18.79 21.83 19.59
CA GLU A 481 -18.68 23.29 19.75
C GLU A 481 -17.49 23.89 18.98
N ALA A 482 -16.41 23.14 18.81
CA ALA A 482 -15.16 23.65 18.23
C ALA A 482 -14.86 23.14 16.81
N CYS A 483 -15.70 22.25 16.28
CA CYS A 483 -15.58 21.69 14.94
C CYS A 483 -16.84 21.95 14.10
N GLU A 484 -16.65 22.06 12.79
CA GLU A 484 -17.75 22.04 11.83
C GLU A 484 -18.05 20.59 11.43
N LEU A 485 -19.22 20.09 11.82
CA LEU A 485 -19.66 18.75 11.39
C LEU A 485 -19.88 18.72 9.87
N LYS A 486 -19.39 17.66 9.24
CA LYS A 486 -19.63 17.34 7.83
C LYS A 486 -20.32 15.97 7.74
N PRO A 487 -21.64 15.87 8.05
CA PRO A 487 -22.33 14.58 8.11
C PRO A 487 -22.25 13.78 6.80
N PHE A 488 -22.23 14.47 5.66
CA PHE A 488 -22.07 13.83 4.35
C PHE A 488 -20.73 13.09 4.21
N TRP A 489 -19.69 13.50 4.92
CA TRP A 489 -18.35 12.88 4.93
C TRP A 489 -18.15 11.90 6.09
N HIS A 490 -19.15 11.77 6.98
CA HIS A 490 -19.00 11.08 8.27
C HIS A 490 -17.80 11.61 9.09
N ALA A 491 -17.55 12.93 8.98
CA ALA A 491 -16.37 13.59 9.50
C ALA A 491 -16.72 14.94 10.13
N ALA A 492 -15.73 15.57 10.75
CA ALA A 492 -15.78 16.95 11.21
C ALA A 492 -14.48 17.68 10.84
N VAL A 493 -14.57 18.99 10.58
CA VAL A 493 -13.43 19.87 10.33
C VAL A 493 -13.14 20.67 11.59
N CYS A 494 -11.94 20.57 12.12
CA CYS A 494 -11.57 21.13 13.41
C CYS A 494 -10.29 21.97 13.30
N LYS A 495 -10.25 23.14 13.96
CA LYS A 495 -9.01 23.92 14.14
C LYS A 495 -8.31 23.58 15.45
N GLY A 496 -7.00 23.80 15.47
CA GLY A 496 -6.14 23.62 16.65
C GLY A 496 -5.33 22.34 16.56
N ASP A 497 -4.52 22.11 17.59
CA ASP A 497 -3.59 21.00 17.62
C ASP A 497 -4.29 19.67 17.95
N PHE A 498 -3.94 18.62 17.22
CA PHE A 498 -4.49 17.27 17.37
C PHE A 498 -3.37 16.28 17.55
N GLY A 499 -3.66 15.17 18.23
CA GLY A 499 -2.71 14.06 18.31
C GLY A 499 -3.33 12.81 18.87
N TYR A 500 -2.48 11.83 19.17
CA TYR A 500 -2.92 10.54 19.68
C TYR A 500 -3.04 10.53 21.19
N PHE A 501 -4.20 10.06 21.62
CA PHE A 501 -4.47 9.69 23.00
C PHE A 501 -4.34 8.18 23.17
N GLY A 502 -3.45 7.77 24.08
CA GLY A 502 -3.25 6.41 24.50
C GLY A 502 -3.76 6.16 25.92
N VAL A 503 -4.61 5.16 26.11
CA VAL A 503 -4.84 4.49 27.40
C VAL A 503 -4.09 3.16 27.38
N GLY A 504 -3.25 2.91 28.37
CA GLY A 504 -2.38 1.75 28.47
C GLY A 504 -3.09 0.45 28.85
N GLY A 505 -2.29 -0.62 28.82
CA GLY A 505 -2.72 -2.01 29.03
C GLY A 505 -2.79 -2.80 27.73
N ASN A 506 -2.89 -4.13 27.83
CA ASN A 506 -2.94 -4.98 26.65
C ASN A 506 -4.38 -5.02 26.11
N PHE A 507 -4.58 -4.46 24.92
CA PHE A 507 -5.86 -4.59 24.20
C PHE A 507 -5.82 -5.78 23.23
N GLY A 508 -4.64 -6.30 22.88
CA GLY A 508 -4.47 -7.42 21.94
C GLY A 508 -4.87 -7.09 20.50
N PHE A 509 -4.49 -7.96 19.57
CA PHE A 509 -4.95 -7.93 18.17
C PHE A 509 -6.15 -8.87 18.00
N GLY A 510 -7.15 -8.48 17.20
CA GLY A 510 -8.32 -9.30 16.88
C GLY A 510 -9.67 -8.67 17.27
N SER A 511 -10.77 -9.39 17.01
CA SER A 511 -12.14 -8.88 17.16
C SER A 511 -12.86 -9.36 18.44
N GLY A 512 -12.14 -10.00 19.36
CA GLY A 512 -12.70 -10.52 20.61
C GLY A 512 -12.97 -9.41 21.64
N PRO A 513 -13.83 -9.68 22.65
CA PRO A 513 -14.11 -8.71 23.71
C PRO A 513 -12.83 -8.34 24.47
N ILE A 514 -12.75 -7.09 24.93
CA ILE A 514 -11.65 -6.59 25.76
C ILE A 514 -11.99 -6.86 27.23
N GLU A 515 -11.09 -7.54 27.94
CA GLU A 515 -11.20 -7.67 29.40
C GLU A 515 -11.01 -6.30 30.07
N ASP A 516 -11.92 -5.98 30.99
CA ASP A 516 -12.06 -4.68 31.64
C ASP A 516 -12.00 -3.51 30.62
N PRO A 517 -13.05 -3.35 29.79
CA PRO A 517 -13.05 -2.38 28.71
C PRO A 517 -12.87 -0.96 29.23
N VAL A 518 -12.33 -0.10 28.36
CA VAL A 518 -12.16 1.33 28.61
C VAL A 518 -13.21 2.06 27.79
N MET A 519 -14.11 2.77 28.47
CA MET A 519 -15.13 3.60 27.84
C MET A 519 -14.72 5.06 27.98
N LEU A 520 -14.60 5.75 26.85
CA LEU A 520 -14.40 7.19 26.80
C LEU A 520 -15.75 7.87 26.71
N SER A 521 -15.91 8.98 27.44
CA SER A 521 -17.09 9.84 27.31
C SER A 521 -16.68 11.29 27.18
N ARG A 522 -17.24 11.97 26.18
CA ARG A 522 -17.03 13.39 25.90
C ARG A 522 -18.28 13.95 25.21
N ASN A 523 -18.71 15.15 25.59
CA ASN A 523 -19.85 15.85 24.98
C ASN A 523 -21.13 14.99 24.86
N GLY A 524 -21.41 14.17 25.88
CA GLY A 524 -22.58 13.28 25.90
C GLY A 524 -22.49 12.05 24.99
N ARG A 525 -21.39 11.87 24.24
CA ARG A 525 -21.12 10.67 23.44
C ARG A 525 -20.20 9.73 24.21
N ARG A 526 -20.46 8.43 24.04
CA ARG A 526 -19.72 7.35 24.70
C ARG A 526 -19.14 6.41 23.66
N TRP A 527 -17.88 6.04 23.85
CA TRP A 527 -17.11 5.32 22.85
C TRP A 527 -16.16 4.31 23.48
N GLU A 528 -16.14 3.08 22.95
CA GLU A 528 -15.25 2.03 23.45
C GLU A 528 -13.84 2.20 22.85
N TYR A 529 -12.87 2.39 23.74
CA TYR A 529 -11.46 2.50 23.37
C TYR A 529 -10.84 1.13 23.13
N THR A 530 -10.13 1.02 22.02
CA THR A 530 -9.65 -0.28 21.48
C THR A 530 -8.14 -0.34 21.26
N GLY A 531 -7.42 0.75 21.56
CA GLY A 531 -5.95 0.76 21.56
C GLY A 531 -5.32 2.07 21.07
N GLN A 532 -6.05 2.91 20.33
CA GLN A 532 -5.62 4.26 19.94
C GLN A 532 -6.85 5.10 19.55
N THR A 533 -6.80 6.42 19.77
CA THR A 533 -7.76 7.37 19.20
C THR A 533 -7.12 8.75 19.06
N THR A 534 -7.73 9.60 18.23
CA THR A 534 -7.29 10.97 18.00
C THR A 534 -8.07 11.94 18.88
N ILE A 535 -7.40 12.99 19.36
CA ILE A 535 -8.02 14.01 20.20
C ILE A 535 -7.43 15.40 19.96
N ARG A 536 -8.26 16.42 20.17
CA ARG A 536 -7.86 17.83 20.14
C ARG A 536 -7.24 18.27 21.47
N SER A 537 -6.24 19.14 21.39
CA SER A 537 -5.70 19.87 22.54
C SER A 537 -6.77 20.73 23.22
N GLY A 538 -6.74 20.77 24.54
CA GLY A 538 -7.72 21.45 25.39
C GLY A 538 -8.99 20.65 25.70
N ALA A 539 -9.04 19.38 25.31
CA ALA A 539 -10.21 18.53 25.56
C ALA A 539 -10.28 18.03 27.02
N ASP A 540 -11.51 17.83 27.48
CA ASP A 540 -11.82 17.06 28.69
C ASP A 540 -12.38 15.69 28.28
N VAL A 541 -11.86 14.61 28.87
CA VAL A 541 -12.31 13.24 28.59
C VAL A 541 -12.55 12.50 29.88
N ARG A 542 -13.73 11.89 30.01
CA ARG A 542 -14.01 10.95 31.09
C ARG A 542 -13.63 9.53 30.67
N VAL A 543 -12.89 8.84 31.52
CA VAL A 543 -12.43 7.47 31.30
C VAL A 543 -13.04 6.54 32.33
N GLU A 544 -13.89 5.61 31.88
CA GLU A 544 -14.55 4.61 32.72
C GLU A 544 -14.01 3.22 32.43
N THR A 545 -13.61 2.49 33.46
CA THR A 545 -13.12 1.11 33.31
C THR A 545 -13.23 0.35 34.63
N ALA A 546 -13.11 -0.99 34.60
CA ALA A 546 -12.96 -1.80 35.81
C ALA A 546 -11.49 -1.96 36.24
N ARG A 547 -10.52 -1.54 35.41
CA ARG A 547 -9.09 -1.65 35.68
C ARG A 547 -8.68 -0.89 36.95
N ASN A 548 -7.71 -1.46 37.67
CA ASN A 548 -7.13 -0.85 38.87
C ASN A 548 -5.99 0.13 38.55
N ASP A 549 -5.33 -0.05 37.41
CA ASP A 549 -4.19 0.74 36.96
C ASP A 549 -4.36 1.10 35.48
N LEU A 550 -3.95 2.32 35.11
CA LEU A 550 -3.91 2.78 33.73
C LEU A 550 -2.63 3.56 33.46
N SER A 551 -2.13 3.49 32.24
CA SER A 551 -1.17 4.45 31.70
C SER A 551 -1.92 5.42 30.79
N LEU A 552 -1.68 6.71 30.89
CA LEU A 552 -2.24 7.71 30.00
C LEU A 552 -1.10 8.30 29.18
N SER A 553 -1.32 8.54 27.88
CA SER A 553 -0.31 9.18 27.04
C SER A 553 -0.90 10.09 25.96
N LEU A 554 -0.15 11.13 25.61
CA LEU A 554 -0.38 12.01 24.47
C LEU A 554 0.86 12.03 23.59
N ARG A 555 0.69 11.93 22.27
CA ARG A 555 1.77 11.92 21.28
C ARG A 555 1.34 12.64 20.00
N GLU A 556 2.32 13.06 19.20
CA GLU A 556 2.08 13.77 17.93
C GLU A 556 1.24 15.03 18.16
N MET A 557 1.68 15.86 19.11
CA MET A 557 1.08 17.14 19.46
C MET A 557 2.20 18.16 19.71
N ALA A 558 1.88 19.44 19.58
CA ALA A 558 2.80 20.53 19.87
C ALA A 558 3.15 20.60 21.37
N ASP A 559 4.34 21.14 21.68
CA ASP A 559 4.74 21.42 23.06
C ASP A 559 3.75 22.35 23.75
N GLY A 560 3.35 21.99 24.98
CA GLY A 560 2.36 22.73 25.76
C GLY A 560 0.91 22.40 25.43
N SER A 561 0.63 21.59 24.41
CA SER A 561 -0.70 21.00 24.21
C SER A 561 -1.07 20.10 25.38
N TRP A 562 -2.36 19.97 25.65
CA TRP A 562 -2.82 19.28 26.85
C TRP A 562 -4.20 18.66 26.71
N VAL A 563 -4.48 17.66 27.54
CA VAL A 563 -5.80 17.05 27.70
C VAL A 563 -6.04 16.83 29.20
N VAL A 564 -7.27 17.06 29.65
CA VAL A 564 -7.70 16.75 31.03
C VAL A 564 -8.53 15.47 31.04
N PHE A 565 -8.19 14.56 31.94
CA PHE A 565 -8.84 13.28 32.14
C PHE A 565 -9.61 13.28 33.46
N GLU A 566 -10.90 12.98 33.40
CA GLU A 566 -11.72 12.62 34.56
C GLU A 566 -11.64 11.10 34.78
N LEU A 567 -11.12 10.67 35.93
CA LEU A 567 -10.84 9.27 36.25
C LEU A 567 -11.60 8.85 37.53
N PRO A 568 -12.88 8.46 37.43
CA PRO A 568 -13.65 8.02 38.59
C PRO A 568 -13.07 6.75 39.22
N GLY A 569 -12.92 6.77 40.55
CA GLY A 569 -12.41 5.66 41.35
C GLY A 569 -10.88 5.56 41.42
N PHE A 570 -10.14 6.36 40.66
CA PHE A 570 -8.69 6.46 40.76
C PHE A 570 -8.31 7.43 41.88
N THR A 571 -7.23 7.15 42.60
CA THR A 571 -6.84 7.96 43.76
C THR A 571 -5.37 8.37 43.80
N THR A 572 -4.49 7.73 43.02
CA THR A 572 -3.06 8.02 43.01
C THR A 572 -2.49 8.14 41.59
N THR A 573 -1.37 8.84 41.48
CA THR A 573 -0.57 8.99 40.25
C THR A 573 0.87 8.56 40.51
N ALA A 574 1.57 8.07 39.48
CA ALA A 574 3.00 7.78 39.53
C ALA A 574 3.88 9.02 39.29
N GLY A 575 3.29 10.22 39.24
CA GLY A 575 3.97 11.48 38.92
C GLY A 575 3.02 12.66 38.73
N GLY A 576 3.56 13.78 38.23
CA GLY A 576 2.82 15.03 38.07
C GLY A 576 2.63 15.81 39.39
N LEU A 577 2.42 17.12 39.26
CA LEU A 577 2.26 18.02 40.40
C LEU A 577 0.81 18.00 40.91
N GLN A 578 0.61 17.88 42.22
CA GLN A 578 -0.71 18.02 42.82
C GLN A 578 -1.13 19.49 42.87
N GLU A 579 -2.33 19.79 42.38
CA GLU A 579 -2.92 21.12 42.38
C GLU A 579 -4.04 21.24 43.43
N SER A 580 -4.32 22.46 43.87
CA SER A 580 -5.25 22.73 44.99
C SER A 580 -6.73 22.76 44.57
N SER A 581 -7.02 22.92 43.29
CA SER A 581 -8.38 23.02 42.75
C SER A 581 -8.42 22.66 41.27
N MET A 582 -9.63 22.49 40.73
CA MET A 582 -9.83 22.28 39.29
C MET A 582 -9.36 23.48 38.46
N ASP A 583 -9.54 24.71 38.95
CA ASP A 583 -9.05 25.91 38.28
C ASP A 583 -7.52 25.96 38.26
N ALA A 584 -6.88 25.59 39.37
CA ALA A 584 -5.42 25.47 39.45
C ALA A 584 -4.90 24.38 38.48
N LEU A 585 -5.58 23.23 38.41
CA LEU A 585 -5.27 22.17 37.45
C LEU A 585 -5.36 22.67 36.01
N ARG A 586 -6.44 23.37 35.64
CA ARG A 586 -6.60 23.92 34.28
C ARG A 586 -5.55 24.98 33.97
N ALA A 587 -5.13 25.78 34.96
CA ALA A 587 -4.10 26.80 34.79
C ALA A 587 -2.66 26.22 34.77
N ALA A 588 -2.45 24.99 35.23
CA ALA A 588 -1.14 24.36 35.29
C ALA A 588 -0.49 24.24 33.90
N LYS A 589 0.81 24.54 33.82
CA LYS A 589 1.62 24.45 32.58
C LYS A 589 2.38 23.13 32.44
N ASN A 590 2.40 22.31 33.48
CA ASN A 590 3.06 21.01 33.51
C ASN A 590 2.02 19.93 33.73
N THR A 591 2.38 18.67 33.48
CA THR A 591 1.57 17.53 33.88
C THR A 591 1.26 17.60 35.37
N ALA A 592 -0.02 17.60 35.70
CA ALA A 592 -0.53 17.88 37.02
C ALA A 592 -1.81 17.09 37.29
N TRP A 593 -2.23 17.03 38.55
CA TRP A 593 -3.44 16.33 38.95
C TRP A 593 -4.13 17.00 40.14
N PHE A 594 -5.44 16.81 40.24
CA PHE A 594 -6.28 17.27 41.34
C PHE A 594 -7.24 16.15 41.73
N LYS A 595 -7.48 15.97 43.03
CA LYS A 595 -8.41 14.94 43.53
C LYS A 595 -9.63 15.61 44.14
N ASP A 596 -10.80 15.22 43.65
CA ASP A 596 -12.09 15.65 44.18
C ASP A 596 -12.91 14.43 44.61
N GLY A 597 -13.06 14.26 45.93
CA GLY A 597 -13.70 13.07 46.50
C GLY A 597 -13.04 11.76 46.04
N ASN A 598 -13.80 10.95 45.29
CA ASN A 598 -13.36 9.67 44.74
C ASN A 598 -13.00 9.74 43.24
N THR A 599 -12.78 10.94 42.70
CA THR A 599 -12.41 11.16 41.31
C THR A 599 -11.05 11.83 41.24
N LEU A 600 -10.18 11.28 40.42
CA LEU A 600 -8.89 11.89 40.08
C LEU A 600 -9.02 12.63 38.75
N TRP A 601 -8.61 13.88 38.73
CA TRP A 601 -8.51 14.70 37.54
C TRP A 601 -7.04 14.84 37.16
N VAL A 602 -6.67 14.47 35.94
CA VAL A 602 -5.28 14.51 35.46
C VAL A 602 -5.19 15.42 34.25
N LYS A 603 -4.33 16.43 34.29
CA LYS A 603 -3.94 17.19 33.11
C LYS A 603 -2.61 16.67 32.59
N LEU A 604 -2.62 16.03 31.43
CA LEU A 604 -1.39 15.72 30.71
C LEU A 604 -1.00 16.92 29.86
N VAL A 605 0.25 17.39 29.99
CA VAL A 605 0.81 18.46 29.15
C VAL A 605 2.00 17.90 28.37
N VAL A 606 1.94 18.05 27.06
CA VAL A 606 2.93 17.57 26.11
C VAL A 606 4.23 18.34 26.30
N ASN A 607 5.33 17.59 26.46
CA ASN A 607 6.68 18.13 26.48
C ASN A 607 7.61 17.16 25.75
N ASN A 608 7.87 17.48 24.49
CA ASN A 608 8.63 16.67 23.56
C ASN A 608 10.14 16.69 23.86
N THR A 609 10.59 17.54 24.80
CA THR A 609 12.01 17.67 25.19
C THR A 609 12.35 17.03 26.53
N ALA A 610 11.37 16.77 27.40
CA ALA A 610 11.62 16.21 28.73
C ALA A 610 11.69 14.68 28.73
N GLY A 611 12.81 14.13 29.24
CA GLY A 611 12.91 12.72 29.58
C GLY A 611 12.83 11.76 28.39
N ALA A 612 13.54 12.07 27.29
CA ALA A 612 13.71 11.18 26.14
C ALA A 612 14.35 9.84 26.56
N SER A 613 13.54 8.95 27.15
CA SER A 613 13.85 7.56 27.46
C SER A 613 12.93 6.70 26.61
N VAL A 614 13.53 6.04 25.63
CA VAL A 614 12.88 5.13 24.70
C VAL A 614 12.87 3.75 25.34
N GLN A 615 11.70 3.18 25.60
CA GLN A 615 11.59 1.79 26.06
C GLN A 615 11.84 0.83 24.89
N ILE A 616 12.82 -0.04 25.11
CA ILE A 616 13.47 -0.94 24.15
C ILE A 616 12.59 -2.18 23.93
N GLY A 617 12.23 -2.48 22.68
CA GLY A 617 11.77 -3.82 22.31
C GLY A 617 12.93 -4.83 22.40
N ARG A 618 12.71 -6.00 23.03
CA ARG A 618 13.72 -7.08 23.04
C ARG A 618 14.02 -7.55 21.61
N VAL A 619 15.32 -7.72 21.32
CA VAL A 619 15.88 -8.17 20.05
C VAL A 619 15.19 -9.47 19.56
N GLY A 620 14.74 -9.49 18.29
CA GLY A 620 14.26 -10.71 17.62
C GLY A 620 13.01 -10.57 16.73
N GLN A 621 12.35 -9.41 16.71
CA GLN A 621 11.24 -9.11 15.79
C GLN A 621 11.31 -7.60 15.44
N GLY A 622 11.70 -7.27 14.20
CA GLY A 622 11.50 -5.95 13.55
C GLY A 622 11.65 -4.68 14.42
N VAL A 623 12.85 -4.38 14.93
CA VAL A 623 13.05 -3.15 15.70
C VAL A 623 13.43 -1.99 14.80
N SER A 624 12.47 -1.07 14.70
CA SER A 624 12.55 0.34 14.36
C SER A 624 13.61 1.07 15.19
N THR A 625 14.51 1.80 14.53
CA THR A 625 15.35 2.82 15.19
C THR A 625 14.64 4.18 15.07
N VAL A 626 14.65 5.02 16.11
CA VAL A 626 14.07 6.37 16.05
C VAL A 626 15.20 7.41 16.07
N GLY A 627 15.11 8.41 15.21
CA GLY A 627 15.96 9.61 15.18
C GLY A 627 15.20 10.87 15.64
N THR A 628 15.92 11.95 15.95
CA THR A 628 15.38 13.24 16.42
C THR A 628 14.78 14.11 15.29
N GLY A 629 14.35 13.50 14.19
CA GLY A 629 13.85 14.21 13.00
C GLY A 629 12.32 14.37 12.97
N PRO A 630 11.80 15.34 12.20
CA PRO A 630 10.38 15.44 11.93
C PRO A 630 9.95 14.33 10.95
N GLY A 631 9.10 13.42 11.42
CA GLY A 631 8.45 12.41 10.57
C GLY A 631 8.71 10.97 11.03
N GLY A 632 7.67 10.33 11.57
CA GLY A 632 7.56 8.90 11.88
C GLY A 632 8.51 8.43 12.98
N ALA A 633 8.10 7.93 14.15
CA ALA A 633 6.83 7.36 14.56
C ALA A 633 6.78 7.37 16.09
N PHE A 634 5.91 8.21 16.66
CA PHE A 634 5.85 8.58 18.08
C PHE A 634 6.94 9.56 18.51
N ALA A 635 6.61 10.85 18.40
CA ALA A 635 7.32 11.89 19.13
C ALA A 635 7.34 11.55 20.64
N ALA A 636 8.32 12.13 21.35
CA ALA A 636 8.16 12.36 22.77
C ALA A 636 6.80 13.05 23.03
N GLY A 637 6.30 12.94 24.24
CA GLY A 637 4.97 13.42 24.55
C GLY A 637 4.73 13.42 26.04
N ALA A 638 3.49 13.37 26.47
CA ALA A 638 3.15 13.22 27.88
C ALA A 638 2.82 11.76 28.19
N SER A 639 3.26 11.24 29.32
CA SER A 639 2.74 9.99 29.88
C SER A 639 2.61 10.06 31.39
N LEU A 640 1.59 9.40 31.94
CA LEU A 640 1.40 9.28 33.38
C LEU A 640 0.66 7.98 33.73
N ASP A 641 1.17 7.24 34.71
CA ASP A 641 0.45 6.11 35.29
C ASP A 641 -0.42 6.55 36.47
N VAL A 642 -1.58 5.91 36.61
CA VAL A 642 -2.60 6.19 37.62
C VAL A 642 -3.15 4.89 38.19
N SER A 643 -3.53 4.90 39.48
CA SER A 643 -4.12 3.73 40.14
C SER A 643 -5.20 4.07 41.18
N ARG A 644 -6.04 3.07 41.47
CA ARG A 644 -7.19 3.14 42.38
C ARG A 644 -6.82 3.08 43.85
#